data_AF-A0A9R1BEF2-F1
#
_entry.id   AF-A0A9R1BEF2-F1
#
_cell.length_a   1.000
_cell.length_b   1.000
_cell.length_c   1.000
_cell.angle_alpha   90.00
_cell.angle_beta   90.00
_cell.angle_gamma   90.00
#
_symmetry.space_group_name_H-M   'P 1'
#
loop_
_entity.id
_entity.type
_entity.pdbx_description
1 polymer ?
#
loop_
_entity_poly.entity_id
_entity_poly.type
_entity_poly.pdbx_seq_one_letter_code
_entity_poly.pdbx_strand_id
1 'polypeptide(L)'
;MREAMASFVAKLTFREMCVVLREQRGWRQAHDFFSWMKLQLCYEPSVVAYTILLKAYGNAGKIELAEEAFLEMLEAGVEPDAVACGTLLCAYARQGRHGDMMLFYAATHRRGVAPPVSAFNFMLSSLQKHRLHGKVIHLWKHMMEMEEANNVVPNHFTYTVVIGSFVKEGLLEEAMDVMGKMRASRLVPEEATYSCLISLSSRHGRGEQVVMLYEEMRAHGIVPSNYTCASLLAFYDKSEDYSKAFSLFSEMERSRVVIDEVIYGILIRIYGKIGLYDDAQRTFEEIDSAGLLSDEQTYVAMAQVHMNARSYDKALQVLGLMRSRNVKPSSFSYGALLRCHVAREDLAAAEDVFRALCKYGLPDVFCCNDLLRLYVKLGQLEKASAFILKMRKENIQLDEALCMTVMEVCCKSGMIADADKILKEMNNGGVTMKSSTMVSMIEMYAKNRTSVMQEQDSSSKALAYRTDGSALNATLKSLLDTPGGSSIACQLIRKLAREGRTCEAKFLHEQLIQLGVKPEDSATATLIVQYGQEQKLHQAEELFESASTPFPIGGPVYNAMVDALCKCGNIEETYHLFMKMADQGHSRDVVTISILVTHLTKRGKFQEVENIIHGCFHGEVELDTVAYNTFIKSMLESGKLYSAVNIYDRMISTGVPRSLQTFNIMISVYGLGGKLDKAAEMFAAAQELGLLIDEKIYTNMLNFYGKAG
;
A
#
# COMPACT_ATOMS: atom_id res chain seq x y z
N MET A 1 50.32 -53.03 33.82
CA MET A 1 51.26 -52.43 32.83
C MET A 1 52.68 -52.37 33.38
N ARG A 2 52.94 -51.76 34.54
CA ARG A 2 54.29 -51.66 35.13
C ARG A 2 55.03 -53.01 35.31
N GLU A 3 54.37 -54.05 35.81
CA GLU A 3 54.98 -55.38 35.96
C GLU A 3 55.26 -56.08 34.61
N ALA A 4 54.36 -55.94 33.63
CA ALA A 4 54.53 -56.51 32.29
C ALA A 4 55.57 -55.76 31.44
N MET A 5 55.84 -54.48 31.74
CA MET A 5 56.80 -53.65 31.01
C MET A 5 58.23 -53.77 31.58
N ALA A 6 58.39 -54.25 32.83
CA ALA A 6 59.69 -54.48 33.45
C ALA A 6 60.57 -55.47 32.67
N SER A 7 59.97 -56.44 31.97
CA SER A 7 60.69 -57.42 31.14
C SER A 7 61.21 -56.87 29.81
N PHE A 8 60.81 -55.66 29.42
CA PHE A 8 61.14 -54.99 28.15
C PHE A 8 62.13 -53.82 28.30
N VAL A 9 62.55 -53.51 29.53
CA VAL A 9 63.58 -52.50 29.80
C VAL A 9 64.85 -52.84 29.01
N ALA A 10 65.36 -51.88 28.25
CA ALA A 10 66.51 -52.01 27.33
C ALA A 10 66.37 -53.00 26.15
N LYS A 11 65.18 -53.55 25.87
CA LYS A 11 64.94 -54.49 24.74
C LYS A 11 64.25 -53.86 23.53
N LEU A 12 63.59 -52.72 23.71
CA LEU A 12 62.90 -52.01 22.65
C LEU A 12 63.75 -50.83 22.18
N THR A 13 63.84 -50.63 20.88
CA THR A 13 64.35 -49.39 20.29
C THR A 13 63.33 -48.27 20.42
N PHE A 14 63.78 -47.01 20.35
CA PHE A 14 62.90 -45.85 20.39
C PHE A 14 61.79 -45.89 19.30
N ARG A 15 62.13 -46.36 18.09
CA ARG A 15 61.15 -46.52 17.00
C ARG A 15 60.08 -47.55 17.34
N GLU A 16 60.47 -48.68 17.94
CA GLU A 16 59.53 -49.71 18.38
C GLU A 16 58.64 -49.20 19.53
N MET A 17 59.19 -48.40 20.45
CA MET A 17 58.39 -47.73 21.50
C MET A 17 57.33 -46.79 20.90
N CYS A 18 57.67 -45.99 19.89
CA CYS A 18 56.69 -45.14 19.20
C CYS A 18 55.59 -45.94 18.49
N VAL A 19 55.92 -47.10 17.91
CA VAL A 19 54.91 -48.01 17.33
C VAL A 19 54.00 -48.55 18.42
N VAL A 20 54.55 -49.04 19.53
CA VAL A 20 53.76 -49.55 20.65
C VAL A 20 52.87 -48.44 21.25
N LEU A 21 53.37 -47.21 21.38
CA LEU A 21 52.59 -46.05 21.85
C LEU A 21 51.38 -45.79 20.94
N ARG A 22 51.55 -45.89 19.62
CA ARG A 22 50.48 -45.70 18.64
C ARG A 22 49.38 -46.76 18.74
N GLU A 23 49.74 -48.00 19.07
CA GLU A 23 48.80 -49.12 19.19
C GLU A 23 48.05 -49.16 20.54
N GLN A 24 48.37 -48.26 21.49
CA GLN A 24 47.71 -48.23 22.79
C GLN A 24 46.21 -47.93 22.67
N ARG A 25 45.39 -48.71 23.39
CA ARG A 25 43.93 -48.56 23.36
C ARG A 25 43.49 -47.56 24.43
N GLY A 26 43.33 -46.32 23.99
CA GLY A 26 42.79 -45.24 24.81
C GLY A 26 43.85 -44.42 25.54
N TRP A 27 43.43 -43.23 25.99
CA TRP A 27 44.34 -42.18 26.45
C TRP A 27 45.11 -42.52 27.74
N ARG A 28 44.52 -43.29 28.65
CA ARG A 28 45.19 -43.69 29.92
C ARG A 28 46.37 -44.62 29.66
N GLN A 29 46.17 -45.62 28.80
CA GLN A 29 47.23 -46.56 28.43
C GLN A 29 48.34 -45.87 27.65
N ALA A 30 47.99 -44.93 26.75
CA ALA A 30 48.95 -44.10 26.04
C ALA A 30 49.76 -43.20 27.01
N HIS A 31 49.09 -42.56 27.99
CA HIS A 31 49.74 -41.74 29.02
C HIS A 31 50.69 -42.56 29.92
N ASP A 32 50.24 -43.72 30.40
CA ASP A 32 51.04 -44.60 31.25
C ASP A 32 52.26 -45.15 30.50
N PHE A 33 52.07 -45.54 29.23
CA PHE A 33 53.15 -46.02 28.37
C PHE A 33 54.14 -44.90 28.04
N PHE A 34 53.66 -43.70 27.72
CA PHE A 34 54.52 -42.54 27.47
C PHE A 34 55.32 -42.15 28.73
N SER A 35 54.69 -42.19 29.91
CA SER A 35 55.38 -41.97 31.18
C SER A 35 56.45 -43.03 31.47
N TRP A 36 56.18 -44.29 31.13
CA TRP A 36 57.18 -45.36 31.24
C TRP A 36 58.32 -45.20 30.22
N MET A 37 58.00 -44.78 29.00
CA MET A 37 58.94 -44.50 27.92
C MET A 37 59.93 -43.41 28.33
N LYS A 38 59.48 -42.35 29.02
CA LYS A 38 60.34 -41.30 29.62
C LYS A 38 61.35 -41.81 30.65
N LEU A 39 61.10 -42.96 31.29
CA LEU A 39 62.02 -43.56 32.28
C LEU A 39 63.14 -44.39 31.65
N GLN A 40 63.12 -44.59 30.32
CA GLN A 40 64.12 -45.42 29.63
C GLN A 40 65.35 -44.60 29.26
N LEU A 41 66.54 -45.19 29.37
CA LEU A 41 67.81 -44.55 29.01
C LEU A 41 67.91 -44.17 27.53
N CYS A 42 67.20 -44.87 26.65
CA CYS A 42 67.17 -44.62 25.20
C CYS A 42 66.04 -43.66 24.77
N TYR A 43 65.39 -42.98 25.73
CA TYR A 43 64.34 -42.02 25.42
C TYR A 43 64.93 -40.73 24.86
N GLU A 44 64.44 -40.34 23.69
CA GLU A 44 64.70 -39.04 23.10
C GLU A 44 63.36 -38.30 22.93
N PRO A 45 63.22 -37.07 23.46
CA PRO A 45 62.05 -36.24 23.16
C PRO A 45 61.85 -36.10 21.65
N SER A 46 60.69 -36.52 21.12
CA SER A 46 60.40 -36.44 19.69
C SER A 46 58.99 -35.92 19.42
N VAL A 47 58.86 -35.14 18.34
CA VAL A 47 57.58 -34.59 17.87
C VAL A 47 56.57 -35.72 17.61
N VAL A 48 57.03 -36.86 17.10
CA VAL A 48 56.17 -38.02 16.76
C VAL A 48 55.50 -38.60 18.00
N ALA A 49 56.26 -38.81 19.09
CA ALA A 49 55.74 -39.39 20.32
C ALA A 49 54.70 -38.45 20.99
N TYR A 50 54.99 -37.14 21.04
CA TYR A 50 54.05 -36.14 21.52
C TYR A 50 52.81 -36.03 20.63
N THR A 51 52.94 -36.09 19.30
CA THR A 51 51.79 -36.03 18.38
C THR A 51 50.84 -37.22 18.56
N ILE A 52 51.37 -38.43 18.80
CA ILE A 52 50.56 -39.61 19.12
C ILE A 52 49.78 -39.38 20.42
N LEU A 53 50.43 -38.82 21.44
CA LEU A 53 49.82 -38.54 22.73
C LEU A 53 48.74 -37.44 22.63
N LEU A 54 49.02 -36.34 21.91
CA LEU A 54 48.06 -35.27 21.61
C LEU A 54 46.82 -35.80 20.90
N LYS A 55 47.01 -36.70 19.92
CA LYS A 55 45.90 -37.35 19.20
C LYS A 55 45.07 -38.21 20.16
N ALA A 56 45.71 -38.98 21.04
CA ALA A 56 45.02 -39.82 22.02
C ALA A 56 44.17 -38.98 23.00
N TYR A 57 44.72 -37.88 23.53
CA TYR A 57 43.98 -36.96 24.40
C TYR A 57 42.86 -36.21 23.67
N GLY A 58 43.13 -35.71 22.46
CA GLY A 58 42.17 -34.98 21.65
C GLY A 58 40.96 -35.82 21.21
N ASN A 59 41.16 -37.12 20.96
CA ASN A 59 40.08 -38.07 20.70
C ASN A 59 39.27 -38.39 21.97
N ALA A 60 39.91 -38.39 23.13
CA ALA A 60 39.26 -38.63 24.42
C ALA A 60 38.63 -37.38 25.07
N GLY A 61 38.78 -36.21 24.45
CA GLY A 61 38.31 -34.92 24.98
C GLY A 61 39.06 -34.40 26.21
N LYS A 62 40.26 -34.93 26.48
CA LYS A 62 41.13 -34.48 27.58
C LYS A 62 42.03 -33.34 27.14
N ILE A 63 41.43 -32.17 26.91
CA ILE A 63 42.13 -31.02 26.32
C ILE A 63 43.19 -30.44 27.27
N GLU A 64 42.94 -30.38 28.57
CA GLU A 64 43.92 -29.92 29.56
C GLU A 64 45.22 -30.77 29.50
N LEU A 65 45.08 -32.10 29.50
CA LEU A 65 46.23 -33.00 29.34
C LEU A 65 46.91 -32.88 27.98
N ALA A 66 46.17 -32.48 26.94
CA ALA A 66 46.74 -32.20 25.63
C ALA A 66 47.54 -30.89 25.62
N GLU A 67 47.06 -29.85 26.31
CA GLU A 67 47.77 -28.59 26.50
C GLU A 67 49.05 -28.81 27.32
N GLU A 68 48.96 -29.56 28.44
CA GLU A 68 50.11 -29.93 29.25
C GLU A 68 51.16 -30.69 28.44
N ALA A 69 50.75 -31.70 27.65
CA ALA A 69 51.69 -32.44 26.80
C ALA A 69 52.30 -31.59 25.68
N PHE A 70 51.56 -30.60 25.16
CA PHE A 70 52.09 -29.66 24.17
C PHE A 70 53.11 -28.69 24.79
N LEU A 71 52.88 -28.25 26.04
CA LEU A 71 53.82 -27.43 26.80
C LEU A 71 55.06 -28.23 27.19
N GLU A 72 54.90 -29.48 27.65
CA GLU A 72 56.02 -30.40 27.97
C GLU A 72 56.92 -30.61 26.74
N MET A 73 56.34 -30.70 25.53
CA MET A 73 57.09 -30.79 24.28
C MET A 73 57.97 -29.55 24.05
N LEU A 74 57.45 -28.35 24.30
CA LEU A 74 58.20 -27.09 24.18
C LEU A 74 59.31 -26.98 25.25
N GLU A 75 59.01 -27.33 26.50
CA GLU A 75 59.98 -27.32 27.61
C GLU A 75 61.12 -28.31 27.39
N ALA A 76 60.83 -29.45 26.75
CA ALA A 76 61.82 -30.44 26.34
C ALA A 76 62.67 -30.00 25.13
N GLY A 77 62.47 -28.79 24.60
CA GLY A 77 63.22 -28.25 23.45
C GLY A 77 62.83 -28.86 22.10
N VAL A 78 61.66 -29.51 22.02
CA VAL A 78 61.16 -30.13 20.79
C VAL A 78 60.24 -29.15 20.06
N GLU A 79 60.69 -28.65 18.90
CA GLU A 79 59.88 -27.72 18.11
C GLU A 79 58.66 -28.43 17.47
N PRO A 80 57.42 -27.92 17.66
CA PRO A 80 56.23 -28.51 17.08
C PRO A 80 56.23 -28.36 15.55
N ASP A 81 55.94 -29.47 14.87
CA ASP A 81 55.68 -29.44 13.43
C ASP A 81 54.21 -29.09 13.11
N ALA A 82 53.91 -28.90 11.83
CA ALA A 82 52.56 -28.61 11.34
C ALA A 82 51.53 -29.68 11.76
N VAL A 83 51.95 -30.94 11.91
CA VAL A 83 51.06 -32.06 12.26
C VAL A 83 50.71 -32.04 13.75
N ALA A 84 51.67 -31.76 14.63
CA ALA A 84 51.46 -31.59 16.06
C ALA A 84 50.51 -30.41 16.33
N CYS A 85 50.78 -29.24 15.74
CA CYS A 85 49.92 -28.05 15.80
C CYS A 85 48.51 -28.34 15.25
N GLY A 86 48.42 -28.95 14.07
CA GLY A 86 47.15 -29.33 13.45
C GLY A 86 46.33 -30.33 14.28
N THR A 87 47.00 -31.26 14.96
CA THR A 87 46.36 -32.27 15.83
C THR A 87 45.70 -31.61 17.04
N LEU A 88 46.38 -30.67 17.70
CA LEU A 88 45.83 -29.93 18.84
C LEU A 88 44.69 -28.98 18.40
N LEU A 89 44.83 -28.30 17.25
CA LEU A 89 43.75 -27.51 16.64
C LEU A 89 42.48 -28.35 16.37
N CYS A 90 42.66 -29.55 15.80
CA CYS A 90 41.55 -30.49 15.61
C CYS A 90 40.94 -30.97 16.93
N ALA A 91 41.75 -31.12 17.98
CA ALA A 91 41.25 -31.47 19.31
C ALA A 91 40.33 -30.37 19.87
N TYR A 92 40.74 -29.10 19.80
CA TYR A 92 39.90 -27.97 20.20
C TYR A 92 38.60 -27.90 19.38
N ALA A 93 38.71 -28.03 18.05
CA ALA A 93 37.57 -28.00 17.14
C ALA A 93 36.56 -29.12 17.43
N ARG A 94 37.01 -30.32 17.82
CA ARG A 94 36.14 -31.46 18.13
C ARG A 94 35.36 -31.25 19.43
N GLN A 95 35.94 -30.56 20.40
CA GLN A 95 35.31 -30.28 21.70
C GLN A 95 34.52 -28.96 21.72
N GLY A 96 34.42 -28.25 20.61
CA GLY A 96 33.71 -26.97 20.53
C GLY A 96 34.41 -25.81 21.28
N ARG A 97 35.69 -25.96 21.66
CA ARG A 97 36.49 -24.89 22.28
C ARG A 97 37.01 -23.92 21.21
N HIS A 98 36.10 -23.28 20.47
CA HIS A 98 36.46 -22.42 19.32
C HIS A 98 37.14 -21.11 19.70
N GLY A 99 37.11 -20.69 20.97
CA GLY A 99 37.89 -19.55 21.46
C GLY A 99 39.37 -19.90 21.54
N ASP A 100 39.68 -20.94 22.30
CA ASP A 100 41.05 -21.46 22.49
C ASP A 100 41.66 -21.93 21.18
N MET A 101 40.86 -22.55 20.31
CA MET A 101 41.27 -22.93 18.95
C MET A 101 41.82 -21.73 18.17
N MET A 102 41.14 -20.58 18.21
CA MET A 102 41.54 -19.39 17.45
C MET A 102 42.76 -18.69 18.09
N LEU A 103 42.85 -18.69 19.42
CA LEU A 103 44.03 -18.17 20.13
C LEU A 103 45.27 -19.01 19.83
N PHE A 104 45.14 -20.33 19.90
CA PHE A 104 46.21 -21.26 19.57
C PHE A 104 46.58 -21.16 18.09
N TYR A 105 45.61 -21.05 17.18
CA TYR A 105 45.87 -20.81 15.76
C TYR A 105 46.69 -19.53 15.54
N ALA A 106 46.31 -18.41 16.15
CA ALA A 106 47.06 -17.16 16.06
C ALA A 106 48.50 -17.31 16.59
N ALA A 107 48.72 -18.09 17.65
CA ALA A 107 50.05 -18.39 18.16
C ALA A 107 50.88 -19.25 17.18
N THR A 108 50.29 -20.29 16.58
CA THR A 108 50.96 -21.12 15.56
C THR A 108 51.32 -20.32 14.30
N HIS A 109 50.43 -19.42 13.88
CA HIS A 109 50.64 -18.55 12.73
C HIS A 109 51.76 -17.54 12.96
N ARG A 110 51.84 -16.91 14.15
CA ARG A 110 52.97 -16.02 14.50
C ARG A 110 54.33 -16.71 14.51
N ARG A 111 54.35 -18.04 14.74
CA ARG A 111 55.56 -18.87 14.65
C ARG A 111 55.88 -19.33 13.24
N GLY A 112 55.07 -18.98 12.23
CA GLY A 112 55.25 -19.40 10.84
C GLY A 112 54.90 -20.87 10.57
N VAL A 113 54.24 -21.56 11.51
CA VAL A 113 53.84 -22.96 11.35
C VAL A 113 52.42 -23.02 10.79
N ALA A 114 52.30 -23.31 9.49
CA ALA A 114 51.01 -23.45 8.83
C ALA A 114 50.38 -24.84 9.13
N PRO A 115 49.15 -24.90 9.66
CA PRO A 115 48.44 -26.18 9.80
C PRO A 115 48.19 -26.82 8.42
N PRO A 116 48.13 -28.17 8.35
CA PRO A 116 47.80 -28.84 7.10
C PRO A 116 46.35 -28.54 6.67
N VAL A 117 46.08 -28.62 5.36
CA VAL A 117 44.73 -28.39 4.77
C VAL A 117 43.65 -29.24 5.45
N SER A 118 43.98 -30.47 5.87
CA SER A 118 43.07 -31.35 6.61
C SER A 118 42.65 -30.78 7.97
N ALA A 119 43.56 -30.12 8.69
CA ALA A 119 43.27 -29.45 9.95
C ALA A 119 42.41 -28.20 9.72
N PHE A 120 42.72 -27.40 8.69
CA PHE A 120 41.88 -26.27 8.28
C PHE A 120 40.45 -26.70 7.95
N ASN A 121 40.28 -27.72 7.12
CA ASN A 121 38.95 -28.23 6.75
C ASN A 121 38.18 -28.74 7.97
N PHE A 122 38.84 -29.38 8.93
CA PHE A 122 38.21 -29.82 10.17
C PHE A 122 37.76 -28.64 11.04
N MET A 123 38.60 -27.60 11.18
CA MET A 123 38.27 -26.37 11.90
C MET A 123 37.10 -25.63 11.24
N LEU A 124 37.13 -25.44 9.92
CA LEU A 124 36.08 -24.79 9.15
C LEU A 124 34.75 -25.55 9.28
N SER A 125 34.77 -26.88 9.15
CA SER A 125 33.57 -27.72 9.32
C SER A 125 33.00 -27.63 10.74
N SER A 126 33.85 -27.66 11.77
CA SER A 126 33.41 -27.50 13.16
C SER A 126 32.74 -26.14 13.37
N LEU A 127 33.39 -25.05 12.95
CA LEU A 127 32.82 -23.70 13.08
C LEU A 127 31.49 -23.55 12.33
N GLN A 128 31.38 -24.10 11.12
CA GLN A 128 30.15 -24.06 10.34
C GLN A 128 29.00 -24.82 11.02
N LYS A 129 29.27 -25.98 11.63
CA LYS A 129 28.28 -26.76 12.40
C LYS A 129 27.77 -26.00 13.63
N HIS A 130 28.63 -25.23 14.29
CA HIS A 130 28.28 -24.39 15.43
C HIS A 130 27.76 -22.99 15.05
N ARG A 131 27.47 -22.74 13.77
CA ARG A 131 26.95 -21.46 13.24
C ARG A 131 27.86 -20.25 13.48
N LEU A 132 29.17 -20.47 13.66
CA LEU A 132 30.16 -19.40 13.83
C LEU A 132 30.73 -18.94 12.48
N HIS A 133 29.86 -18.48 11.58
CA HIS A 133 30.23 -18.19 10.18
C HIS A 133 31.23 -17.04 10.03
N GLY A 134 31.15 -15.99 10.86
CA GLY A 134 32.17 -14.93 10.89
C GLY A 134 33.60 -15.45 11.14
N LYS A 135 33.77 -16.46 12.00
CA LYS A 135 35.09 -17.09 12.26
C LYS A 135 35.55 -17.96 11.08
N VAL A 136 34.62 -18.60 10.37
CA VAL A 136 34.92 -19.34 9.12
C VAL A 136 35.51 -18.39 8.08
N ILE A 137 34.89 -17.22 7.91
CA ILE A 137 35.35 -16.19 6.97
C ILE A 137 36.75 -15.68 7.33
N HIS A 138 37.02 -15.49 8.63
CA HIS A 138 38.34 -15.08 9.09
C HIS A 138 39.44 -16.14 8.82
N LEU A 139 39.17 -17.42 9.10
CA LEU A 139 40.09 -18.51 8.76
C LEU A 139 40.28 -18.68 7.25
N TRP A 140 39.24 -18.46 6.45
CA TRP A 140 39.34 -18.48 4.99
C TRP A 140 40.32 -17.43 4.48
N LYS A 141 40.22 -16.17 4.95
CA LYS A 141 41.14 -15.11 4.54
C LYS A 141 42.60 -15.46 4.86
N HIS A 142 42.87 -15.97 6.06
CA HIS A 142 44.20 -16.42 6.43
C HIS A 142 44.67 -17.64 5.64
N MET A 143 43.79 -18.58 5.28
CA MET A 143 44.15 -19.71 4.41
C MET A 143 44.56 -19.23 3.01
N MET A 144 43.88 -18.22 2.46
CA MET A 144 44.22 -17.62 1.15
C MET A 144 45.56 -16.85 1.19
N GLU A 145 45.84 -16.09 2.25
CA GLU A 145 47.15 -15.45 2.45
C GLU A 145 48.31 -16.46 2.47
N MET A 146 48.05 -17.67 2.97
CA MET A 146 49.03 -18.75 3.09
C MET A 146 49.11 -19.64 1.84
N GLU A 147 48.18 -19.50 0.89
CA GLU A 147 48.20 -20.24 -0.38
C GLU A 147 49.46 -19.89 -1.18
N GLU A 148 49.78 -18.59 -1.25
CA GLU A 148 50.95 -18.06 -1.97
C GLU A 148 52.28 -18.30 -1.25
N ALA A 149 52.28 -18.34 0.09
CA ALA A 149 53.49 -18.42 0.91
C ALA A 149 53.87 -19.85 1.34
N ASN A 150 52.89 -20.73 1.57
CA ASN A 150 53.10 -22.02 2.26
C ASN A 150 52.48 -23.23 1.54
N ASN A 151 52.02 -23.07 0.29
CA ASN A 151 51.43 -24.14 -0.54
C ASN A 151 50.20 -24.83 0.10
N VAL A 152 49.38 -24.08 0.82
CA VAL A 152 48.13 -24.55 1.43
C VAL A 152 46.99 -24.37 0.41
N VAL A 153 46.78 -25.36 -0.45
CA VAL A 153 45.80 -25.27 -1.55
C VAL A 153 44.40 -25.69 -1.06
N PRO A 154 43.37 -24.82 -1.17
CA PRO A 154 41.98 -25.17 -0.89
C PRO A 154 41.46 -26.27 -1.82
N ASN A 155 40.59 -27.15 -1.31
CA ASN A 155 39.95 -28.21 -2.11
C ASN A 155 38.43 -28.00 -2.24
N HIS A 156 37.74 -28.88 -2.98
CA HIS A 156 36.28 -28.81 -3.18
C HIS A 156 35.49 -28.61 -1.87
N PHE A 157 35.89 -29.33 -0.81
CA PHE A 157 35.26 -29.23 0.50
C PHE A 157 35.47 -27.85 1.13
N THR A 158 36.69 -27.30 1.06
CA THR A 158 37.02 -25.96 1.59
C THR A 158 36.11 -24.90 0.96
N TYR A 159 36.03 -24.87 -0.38
CA TYR A 159 35.20 -23.91 -1.10
C TYR A 159 33.71 -24.05 -0.75
N THR A 160 33.19 -25.27 -0.71
CA THR A 160 31.77 -25.53 -0.40
C THR A 160 31.39 -25.06 1.01
N VAL A 161 32.23 -25.33 2.02
CA VAL A 161 32.02 -24.90 3.42
C VAL A 161 32.06 -23.38 3.55
N VAL A 162 33.00 -22.74 2.86
CA VAL A 162 33.19 -21.29 2.90
C VAL A 162 32.06 -20.56 2.20
N ILE A 163 31.69 -20.98 0.98
CA ILE A 163 30.55 -20.42 0.22
C ILE A 163 29.26 -20.56 1.05
N GLY A 164 29.01 -21.74 1.62
CA GLY A 164 27.84 -21.96 2.49
C GLY A 164 27.84 -21.08 3.74
N SER A 165 29.01 -20.64 4.23
CA SER A 165 29.11 -19.71 5.37
C SER A 165 28.88 -18.26 4.96
N PHE A 166 29.43 -17.81 3.83
CA PHE A 166 29.12 -16.49 3.26
C PHE A 166 27.62 -16.34 2.95
N VAL A 167 26.99 -17.41 2.43
CA VAL A 167 25.55 -17.44 2.13
C VAL A 167 24.67 -17.30 3.37
N LYS A 168 25.09 -17.87 4.50
CA LYS A 168 24.36 -17.75 5.78
C LYS A 168 24.52 -16.37 6.42
N GLU A 169 25.64 -15.70 6.19
CA GLU A 169 25.88 -14.30 6.59
C GLU A 169 25.26 -13.28 5.61
N GLY A 170 24.74 -13.73 4.46
CA GLY A 170 24.06 -12.86 3.49
C GLY A 170 25.00 -12.09 2.55
N LEU A 171 26.30 -12.40 2.57
CA LEU A 171 27.36 -11.74 1.80
C LEU A 171 27.47 -12.32 0.38
N LEU A 172 26.70 -11.75 -0.56
CA LEU A 172 26.58 -12.29 -1.92
C LEU A 172 27.81 -12.06 -2.80
N GLU A 173 28.36 -10.84 -2.80
CA GLU A 173 29.49 -10.51 -3.68
C GLU A 173 30.73 -11.34 -3.32
N GLU A 174 31.00 -11.49 -2.03
CA GLU A 174 32.09 -12.31 -1.52
C GLU A 174 31.88 -13.80 -1.83
N ALA A 175 30.65 -14.30 -1.74
CA ALA A 175 30.35 -15.68 -2.11
C ALA A 175 30.61 -15.93 -3.61
N MET A 176 30.29 -14.94 -4.48
CA MET A 176 30.54 -15.02 -5.91
C MET A 176 32.02 -14.89 -6.26
N ASP A 177 32.79 -14.07 -5.53
CA ASP A 177 34.26 -14.01 -5.65
C ASP A 177 34.90 -15.37 -5.33
N VAL A 178 34.46 -16.02 -4.25
CA VAL A 178 34.94 -17.36 -3.87
C VAL A 178 34.56 -18.42 -4.92
N MET A 179 33.37 -18.34 -5.52
CA MET A 179 32.96 -19.17 -6.65
C MET A 179 33.85 -18.93 -7.89
N GLY A 180 34.20 -17.68 -8.18
CA GLY A 180 35.15 -17.32 -9.23
C GLY A 180 36.53 -17.92 -9.02
N LYS A 181 37.03 -17.88 -7.77
CA LYS A 181 38.30 -18.53 -7.37
C LYS A 181 38.24 -20.05 -7.52
N MET A 182 37.14 -20.68 -7.13
CA MET A 182 36.95 -22.12 -7.32
C MET A 182 37.03 -22.53 -8.80
N ARG A 183 36.42 -21.73 -9.69
CA ARG A 183 36.49 -21.92 -11.15
C ARG A 183 37.90 -21.72 -11.70
N ALA A 184 38.62 -20.70 -11.23
CA ALA A 184 40.01 -20.44 -11.63
C ALA A 184 40.93 -21.60 -11.24
N SER A 185 40.68 -22.22 -10.09
CA SER A 185 41.37 -23.44 -9.63
C SER A 185 40.93 -24.72 -10.34
N ARG A 186 40.08 -24.63 -11.39
CA ARG A 186 39.55 -25.74 -12.20
C ARG A 186 38.77 -26.78 -11.40
N LEU A 187 38.19 -26.38 -10.26
CA LEU A 187 37.33 -27.24 -9.45
C LEU A 187 35.88 -27.05 -9.88
N VAL A 188 35.22 -28.14 -10.30
CA VAL A 188 33.79 -28.13 -10.63
C VAL A 188 32.97 -27.99 -9.32
N PRO A 189 32.07 -27.00 -9.21
CA PRO A 189 31.22 -26.84 -8.04
C PRO A 189 30.23 -28.00 -7.88
N GLU A 190 29.99 -28.39 -6.63
CA GLU A 190 29.00 -29.43 -6.28
C GLU A 190 27.57 -28.86 -6.30
N GLU A 191 26.57 -29.74 -6.37
CA GLU A 191 25.14 -29.37 -6.31
C GLU A 191 24.83 -28.45 -5.13
N ALA A 192 25.36 -28.78 -3.94
CA ALA A 192 25.15 -28.00 -2.72
C ALA A 192 25.68 -26.55 -2.84
N THR A 193 26.76 -26.34 -3.59
CA THR A 193 27.35 -25.02 -3.83
C THR A 193 26.45 -24.17 -4.73
N TYR A 194 25.96 -24.74 -5.83
CA TYR A 194 24.97 -24.07 -6.69
C TYR A 194 23.69 -23.74 -5.91
N SER A 195 23.17 -24.70 -5.15
CA SER A 195 21.98 -24.53 -4.30
C SER A 195 22.11 -23.38 -3.30
N CYS A 196 23.25 -23.28 -2.62
CA CYS A 196 23.52 -22.19 -1.68
C CYS A 196 23.54 -20.82 -2.40
N LEU A 197 24.25 -20.70 -3.51
CA LEU A 197 24.37 -19.45 -4.26
C LEU A 197 23.04 -19.02 -4.90
N ILE A 198 22.31 -19.94 -5.54
CA ILE A 198 20.99 -19.68 -6.14
C ILE A 198 20.02 -19.17 -5.08
N SER A 199 19.99 -19.80 -3.89
CA SER A 199 19.10 -19.36 -2.80
C SER A 199 19.45 -17.96 -2.27
N LEU A 200 20.73 -17.58 -2.26
CA LEU A 200 21.17 -16.24 -1.84
C LEU A 200 20.89 -15.19 -2.93
N SER A 201 21.24 -15.47 -4.19
CA SER A 201 20.98 -14.58 -5.32
C SER A 201 19.48 -14.33 -5.52
N SER A 202 18.64 -15.34 -5.27
CA SER A 202 17.18 -15.22 -5.25
C SER A 202 16.69 -14.24 -4.17
N ARG A 203 17.24 -14.33 -2.94
CA ARG A 203 16.90 -13.40 -1.84
C ARG A 203 17.30 -11.96 -2.10
N HIS A 204 18.42 -11.74 -2.79
CA HIS A 204 18.92 -10.42 -3.20
C HIS A 204 18.32 -9.90 -4.51
N GLY A 205 17.42 -10.65 -5.15
CA GLY A 205 16.74 -10.23 -6.39
C GLY A 205 17.64 -10.17 -7.63
N ARG A 206 18.81 -10.82 -7.63
CA ARG A 206 19.76 -10.82 -8.77
C ARG A 206 19.39 -11.89 -9.80
N GLY A 207 18.34 -11.62 -10.56
CA GLY A 207 17.75 -12.60 -11.47
C GLY A 207 18.68 -13.15 -12.55
N GLU A 208 19.51 -12.31 -13.16
CA GLU A 208 20.46 -12.76 -14.18
C GLU A 208 21.45 -13.78 -13.63
N GLN A 209 21.96 -13.55 -12.41
CA GLN A 209 22.90 -14.46 -11.76
C GLN A 209 22.26 -15.81 -11.41
N VAL A 210 20.99 -15.80 -10.97
CA VAL A 210 20.22 -17.01 -10.68
C VAL A 210 20.10 -17.88 -11.93
N VAL A 211 19.71 -17.28 -13.06
CA VAL A 211 19.56 -17.99 -14.34
C VAL A 211 20.91 -18.50 -14.84
N MET A 212 21.97 -17.70 -14.78
CA MET A 212 23.31 -18.14 -15.19
C MET A 212 23.81 -19.32 -14.36
N LEU A 213 23.66 -19.28 -13.03
CA LEU A 213 24.08 -20.38 -12.15
C LEU A 213 23.27 -21.66 -12.42
N TYR A 214 21.98 -21.54 -12.72
CA TYR A 214 21.14 -22.67 -13.07
C TYR A 214 21.54 -23.30 -14.41
N GLU A 215 21.74 -22.49 -15.46
CA GLU A 215 22.16 -23.01 -16.77
C GLU A 215 23.58 -23.60 -16.72
N GLU A 216 24.48 -23.02 -15.93
CA GLU A 216 25.80 -23.59 -15.69
C GLU A 216 25.71 -24.96 -15.00
N MET A 217 24.87 -25.08 -13.97
CA MET A 217 24.63 -26.36 -13.29
C MET A 217 24.11 -27.43 -14.26
N ARG A 218 23.21 -27.05 -15.18
CA ARG A 218 22.68 -27.94 -16.24
C ARG A 218 23.74 -28.32 -17.26
N ALA A 219 24.58 -27.36 -17.68
CA ALA A 219 25.67 -27.62 -18.62
C ALA A 219 26.70 -28.62 -18.06
N HIS A 220 26.89 -28.65 -16.74
CA HIS A 220 27.71 -29.65 -16.05
C HIS A 220 27.00 -31.00 -15.83
N GLY A 221 25.74 -31.14 -16.24
CA GLY A 221 24.94 -32.35 -16.07
C GLY A 221 24.53 -32.64 -14.62
N ILE A 222 24.52 -31.63 -13.76
CA ILE A 222 24.17 -31.77 -12.35
C ILE A 222 22.64 -31.65 -12.21
N VAL A 223 21.99 -32.69 -11.67
CA VAL A 223 20.54 -32.69 -11.45
C VAL A 223 20.20 -31.82 -10.24
N PRO A 224 19.30 -30.84 -10.38
CA PRO A 224 18.85 -30.00 -9.26
C PRO A 224 18.14 -30.77 -8.15
N SER A 225 18.38 -30.41 -6.90
CA SER A 225 17.60 -30.92 -5.77
C SER A 225 16.26 -30.20 -5.65
N ASN A 226 15.31 -30.78 -4.90
CA ASN A 226 14.04 -30.12 -4.58
C ASN A 226 14.24 -28.74 -3.96
N TYR A 227 15.27 -28.57 -3.12
CA TYR A 227 15.61 -27.29 -2.51
C TYR A 227 16.04 -26.24 -3.55
N THR A 228 16.85 -26.64 -4.55
CA THR A 228 17.23 -25.76 -5.67
C THR A 228 15.99 -25.35 -6.46
N CYS A 229 15.15 -26.33 -6.82
CA CYS A 229 13.93 -26.09 -7.59
C CYS A 229 12.95 -25.19 -6.85
N ALA A 230 12.73 -25.42 -5.55
CA ALA A 230 11.89 -24.55 -4.72
C ALA A 230 12.44 -23.11 -4.66
N SER A 231 13.77 -22.96 -4.55
CA SER A 231 14.43 -21.63 -4.55
C SER A 231 14.27 -20.90 -5.89
N LEU A 232 14.34 -21.63 -7.01
CA LEU A 232 14.13 -21.12 -8.36
C LEU A 232 12.65 -20.78 -8.63
N LEU A 233 11.72 -21.65 -8.24
CA LEU A 233 10.29 -21.39 -8.38
C LEU A 233 9.85 -20.20 -7.52
N ALA A 234 10.36 -20.09 -6.30
CA ALA A 234 10.12 -18.92 -5.45
C ALA A 234 10.73 -17.63 -6.04
N PHE A 235 11.87 -17.73 -6.74
CA PHE A 235 12.44 -16.62 -7.49
C PHE A 235 11.51 -16.21 -8.65
N TYR A 236 11.10 -17.16 -9.50
CA TYR A 236 10.24 -16.90 -10.64
C TYR A 236 8.84 -16.38 -10.24
N ASP A 237 8.30 -16.85 -9.11
CA ASP A 237 7.05 -16.34 -8.51
C ASP A 237 7.16 -14.87 -8.06
N LYS A 238 8.35 -14.44 -7.61
CA LYS A 238 8.60 -13.04 -7.24
C LYS A 238 8.90 -12.15 -8.44
N SER A 239 9.59 -12.68 -9.45
CA SER A 239 9.90 -11.95 -10.68
C SER A 239 8.76 -11.98 -11.70
N GLU A 240 7.65 -12.65 -11.39
CA GLU A 240 6.47 -12.87 -12.25
C GLU A 240 6.81 -13.52 -13.62
N ASP A 241 7.92 -14.26 -13.71
CA ASP A 241 8.32 -14.98 -14.92
C ASP A 241 7.76 -16.41 -14.88
N TYR A 242 6.45 -16.50 -15.02
CA TYR A 242 5.72 -17.76 -14.92
C TYR A 242 6.06 -18.74 -16.06
N SER A 243 6.54 -18.24 -17.19
CA SER A 243 6.95 -19.07 -18.33
C SER A 243 8.11 -20.00 -17.97
N LYS A 244 9.13 -19.46 -17.29
CA LYS A 244 10.27 -20.23 -16.81
C LYS A 244 9.93 -21.13 -15.62
N ALA A 245 8.97 -20.71 -14.80
CA ALA A 245 8.46 -21.56 -13.71
C ALA A 245 7.83 -22.86 -14.26
N PHE A 246 7.00 -22.78 -15.31
CA PHE A 246 6.41 -23.97 -15.93
C PHE A 246 7.41 -24.82 -16.71
N SER A 247 8.41 -24.20 -17.34
CA SER A 247 9.48 -24.97 -18.00
C SER A 247 10.29 -25.77 -16.98
N LEU A 248 10.59 -25.17 -15.82
CA LEU A 248 11.27 -25.84 -14.71
C LEU A 248 10.43 -26.98 -14.16
N PHE A 249 9.13 -26.77 -13.95
CA PHE A 249 8.21 -27.84 -13.50
C PHE A 249 8.17 -29.02 -14.49
N SER A 250 8.04 -28.74 -15.78
CA SER A 250 8.07 -29.78 -16.83
C SER A 250 9.40 -30.53 -16.86
N GLU A 251 10.52 -29.85 -16.57
CA GLU A 251 11.85 -30.46 -16.48
C GLU A 251 11.96 -31.37 -15.25
N MET A 252 11.38 -30.98 -14.11
CA MET A 252 11.30 -31.81 -12.91
C MET A 252 10.53 -33.11 -13.16
N GLU A 253 9.39 -33.04 -13.86
CA GLU A 253 8.61 -34.22 -14.24
C GLU A 253 9.39 -35.15 -15.17
N ARG A 254 10.08 -34.59 -16.19
CA ARG A 254 10.90 -35.37 -17.14
C ARG A 254 12.10 -36.04 -16.47
N SER A 255 12.73 -35.35 -15.50
CA SER A 255 13.85 -35.86 -14.73
C SER A 255 13.42 -36.82 -13.60
N ARG A 256 12.11 -37.06 -13.43
CA ARG A 256 11.52 -37.93 -12.41
C ARG A 256 11.92 -37.56 -10.98
N VAL A 257 12.12 -36.27 -10.72
CA VAL A 257 12.38 -35.76 -9.38
C VAL A 257 11.09 -35.88 -8.57
N VAL A 258 11.16 -36.51 -7.39
CA VAL A 258 10.00 -36.64 -6.49
C VAL A 258 9.69 -35.27 -5.90
N ILE A 259 8.60 -34.67 -6.36
CA ILE A 259 8.15 -33.34 -5.94
C ILE A 259 7.62 -33.42 -4.51
N ASP A 260 8.04 -32.49 -3.66
CA ASP A 260 7.57 -32.38 -2.28
C ASP A 260 6.42 -31.36 -2.14
N GLU A 261 5.79 -31.35 -0.97
CA GLU A 261 4.66 -30.46 -0.65
C GLU A 261 5.01 -28.98 -0.87
N VAL A 262 6.26 -28.57 -0.59
CA VAL A 262 6.71 -27.18 -0.70
C VAL A 262 6.66 -26.70 -2.15
N ILE A 263 7.12 -27.51 -3.09
CA ILE A 263 7.09 -27.16 -4.52
C ILE A 263 5.65 -27.06 -5.02
N TYR A 264 4.80 -28.02 -4.66
CA TYR A 264 3.39 -27.96 -5.03
C TYR A 264 2.67 -26.74 -4.43
N GLY A 265 2.97 -26.36 -3.18
CA GLY A 265 2.45 -25.15 -2.55
C GLY A 265 2.86 -23.86 -3.29
N ILE A 266 4.10 -23.79 -3.79
CA ILE A 266 4.56 -22.66 -4.63
C ILE A 266 3.79 -22.64 -5.97
N LEU A 267 3.58 -23.79 -6.60
CA LEU A 267 2.82 -23.88 -7.85
C LEU A 267 1.36 -23.44 -7.70
N ILE A 268 0.68 -23.87 -6.63
CA ILE A 268 -0.69 -23.42 -6.31
C ILE A 268 -0.74 -21.90 -6.20
N ARG A 269 0.24 -21.28 -5.54
CA ARG A 269 0.33 -19.82 -5.42
C ARG A 269 0.55 -19.15 -6.78
N ILE A 270 1.43 -19.70 -7.62
CA ILE A 270 1.67 -19.21 -8.98
C ILE A 270 0.39 -19.29 -9.82
N TYR A 271 -0.27 -20.46 -9.87
CA TYR A 271 -1.54 -20.65 -10.58
C TYR A 271 -2.62 -19.67 -10.10
N GLY A 272 -2.70 -19.43 -8.78
CA GLY A 272 -3.64 -18.48 -8.18
C GLY A 272 -3.39 -17.02 -8.53
N LYS A 273 -2.15 -16.62 -8.82
CA LYS A 273 -1.81 -15.26 -9.31
C LYS A 273 -2.13 -15.06 -10.79
N ILE A 274 -1.88 -16.08 -11.61
CA ILE A 274 -2.15 -16.06 -13.05
C ILE A 274 -3.65 -16.16 -13.33
N GLY A 275 -4.42 -16.73 -12.41
CA GLY A 275 -5.86 -16.95 -12.54
C GLY A 275 -6.25 -18.32 -13.08
N LEU A 276 -5.30 -19.27 -13.13
CA LEU A 276 -5.51 -20.66 -13.54
C LEU A 276 -6.02 -21.50 -12.36
N TYR A 277 -7.25 -21.20 -11.92
CA TYR A 277 -7.80 -21.76 -10.67
C TYR A 277 -8.06 -23.26 -10.72
N ASP A 278 -8.42 -23.81 -11.89
CA ASP A 278 -8.65 -25.25 -12.06
C ASP A 278 -7.35 -26.05 -11.98
N ASP A 279 -6.25 -25.51 -12.49
CA ASP A 279 -4.92 -26.12 -12.39
C ASP A 279 -4.43 -26.14 -10.94
N ALA A 280 -4.67 -25.05 -10.19
CA ALA A 280 -4.40 -24.99 -8.76
C ALA A 280 -5.21 -26.04 -7.98
N GLN A 281 -6.50 -26.22 -8.30
CA GLN A 281 -7.36 -27.23 -7.67
C GLN A 281 -6.84 -28.65 -7.94
N ARG A 282 -6.52 -28.97 -9.21
CA ARG A 282 -5.95 -30.27 -9.57
C ARG A 282 -4.65 -30.55 -8.82
N THR A 283 -3.77 -29.55 -8.77
CA THR A 283 -2.51 -29.65 -8.03
C THR A 283 -2.76 -29.94 -6.55
N PHE A 284 -3.73 -29.28 -5.92
CA PHE A 284 -4.07 -29.51 -4.52
C PHE A 284 -4.64 -30.92 -4.27
N GLU A 285 -5.47 -31.43 -5.18
CA GLU A 285 -6.01 -32.79 -5.13
C GLU A 285 -4.92 -33.86 -5.32
N GLU A 286 -3.93 -33.60 -6.18
CA GLU A 286 -2.76 -34.47 -6.34
C GLU A 286 -1.96 -34.59 -5.03
N ILE A 287 -1.69 -33.47 -4.34
CA ILE A 287 -1.00 -33.48 -3.03
C ILE A 287 -1.84 -34.26 -2.00
N ASP A 288 -3.16 -34.08 -2.01
CA ASP A 288 -4.07 -34.77 -1.10
C ASP A 288 -4.06 -36.29 -1.35
N SER A 289 -4.13 -36.70 -2.61
CA SER A 289 -4.09 -38.11 -3.01
C SER A 289 -2.76 -38.78 -2.67
N ALA A 290 -1.66 -38.01 -2.70
CA ALA A 290 -0.34 -38.46 -2.28
C ALA A 290 -0.18 -38.53 -0.75
N GLY A 291 -1.16 -38.04 0.02
CA GLY A 291 -1.11 -38.00 1.48
C GLY A 291 -0.07 -37.02 2.03
N LEU A 292 0.36 -36.05 1.22
CA LEU A 292 1.43 -35.11 1.55
C LEU A 292 0.93 -33.84 2.24
N LEU A 293 -0.38 -33.60 2.33
CA LEU A 293 -0.93 -32.37 2.91
C LEU A 293 -0.70 -32.27 4.43
N SER A 294 0.44 -31.71 4.81
CA SER A 294 0.89 -31.55 6.19
C SER A 294 1.20 -30.09 6.57
N ASP A 295 1.48 -29.25 5.59
CA ASP A 295 1.86 -27.86 5.76
C ASP A 295 0.65 -26.91 5.74
N GLU A 296 0.60 -26.02 6.73
CA GLU A 296 -0.39 -24.94 6.84
C GLU A 296 -0.35 -24.03 5.60
N GLN A 297 0.84 -23.77 5.05
CA GLN A 297 1.00 -22.84 3.94
C GLN A 297 0.28 -23.30 2.67
N THR A 298 0.21 -24.61 2.42
CA THR A 298 -0.47 -25.19 1.26
C THR A 298 -1.98 -24.93 1.32
N TYR A 299 -2.60 -25.14 2.48
CA TYR A 299 -4.04 -24.86 2.67
C TYR A 299 -4.35 -23.37 2.55
N VAL A 300 -3.51 -22.50 3.13
CA VAL A 300 -3.73 -21.05 3.04
C VAL A 300 -3.51 -20.54 1.62
N ALA A 301 -2.52 -21.06 0.88
CA ALA A 301 -2.32 -20.74 -0.52
C ALA A 301 -3.55 -21.12 -1.35
N MET A 302 -4.10 -22.33 -1.16
CA MET A 302 -5.30 -22.78 -1.86
C MET A 302 -6.55 -21.96 -1.48
N ALA A 303 -6.69 -21.59 -0.20
CA ALA A 303 -7.75 -20.69 0.22
C ALA A 303 -7.64 -19.31 -0.45
N GLN A 304 -6.42 -18.77 -0.60
CA GLN A 304 -6.17 -17.52 -1.32
C GLN A 304 -6.50 -17.64 -2.81
N VAL A 305 -6.24 -18.79 -3.44
CA VAL A 305 -6.66 -19.08 -4.83
C VAL A 305 -8.18 -18.98 -4.96
N HIS A 306 -8.93 -19.66 -4.09
CA HIS A 306 -10.39 -19.60 -4.10
C HIS A 306 -10.94 -18.21 -3.79
N MET A 307 -10.26 -17.43 -2.94
CA MET A 307 -10.57 -16.03 -2.68
C MET A 307 -10.45 -15.17 -3.94
N ASN A 308 -9.37 -15.34 -4.71
CA ASN A 308 -9.15 -14.64 -5.98
C ASN A 308 -10.21 -15.06 -7.03
N ALA A 309 -10.60 -16.35 -7.02
CA ALA A 309 -11.67 -16.90 -7.85
C ALA A 309 -13.10 -16.52 -7.40
N ARG A 310 -13.25 -15.69 -6.34
CA ARG A 310 -14.53 -15.32 -5.71
C ARG A 310 -15.38 -16.50 -5.22
N SER A 311 -14.76 -17.65 -5.01
CA SER A 311 -15.42 -18.88 -4.51
C SER A 311 -15.22 -19.02 -3.00
N TYR A 312 -15.83 -18.10 -2.24
CA TYR A 312 -15.60 -17.97 -0.79
C TYR A 312 -15.96 -19.23 0.02
N ASP A 313 -17.00 -19.96 -0.38
CA ASP A 313 -17.40 -21.18 0.33
C ASP A 313 -16.37 -22.31 0.19
N LYS A 314 -15.75 -22.44 -1.00
CA LYS A 314 -14.65 -23.40 -1.21
C LYS A 314 -13.43 -23.01 -0.38
N ALA A 315 -13.10 -21.72 -0.28
CA ALA A 315 -12.01 -21.23 0.57
C ALA A 315 -12.22 -21.61 2.05
N LEU A 316 -13.45 -21.44 2.55
CA LEU A 316 -13.80 -21.82 3.92
C LEU A 316 -13.78 -23.34 4.14
N GLN A 317 -14.20 -24.13 3.15
CA GLN A 317 -14.11 -25.60 3.20
C GLN A 317 -12.65 -26.07 3.32
N VAL A 318 -11.73 -25.52 2.51
CA VAL A 318 -10.30 -25.86 2.57
C VAL A 318 -9.70 -25.53 3.95
N LEU A 319 -10.02 -24.35 4.51
CA LEU A 319 -9.54 -23.96 5.84
C LEU A 319 -10.21 -24.77 6.97
N GLY A 320 -11.44 -25.24 6.76
CA GLY A 320 -12.11 -26.21 7.64
C GLY A 320 -11.46 -27.59 7.59
N LEU A 321 -11.07 -28.07 6.41
CA LEU A 321 -10.37 -29.33 6.21
C LEU A 321 -9.04 -29.35 6.97
N MET A 322 -8.28 -28.25 6.91
CA MET A 322 -7.04 -28.08 7.67
C MET A 322 -7.25 -28.32 9.18
N ARG A 323 -8.32 -27.76 9.76
CA ARG A 323 -8.67 -27.97 11.18
C ARG A 323 -9.08 -29.41 11.47
N SER A 324 -9.85 -30.03 10.59
CA SER A 324 -10.29 -31.43 10.75
C SER A 324 -9.13 -32.43 10.75
N ARG A 325 -8.02 -32.08 10.09
CA ARG A 325 -6.78 -32.87 10.03
C ARG A 325 -5.78 -32.55 11.16
N ASN A 326 -6.22 -31.84 12.20
CA ASN A 326 -5.40 -31.45 13.35
C ASN A 326 -4.16 -30.58 13.00
N VAL A 327 -4.13 -29.94 11.83
CA VAL A 327 -3.11 -28.93 11.52
C VAL A 327 -3.47 -27.67 12.31
N LYS A 328 -2.61 -27.30 13.26
CA LYS A 328 -2.85 -26.17 14.16
C LYS A 328 -2.84 -24.86 13.37
N PRO A 329 -3.94 -24.08 13.34
CA PRO A 329 -3.95 -22.80 12.64
C PRO A 329 -3.01 -21.80 13.33
N SER A 330 -2.13 -21.15 12.56
CA SER A 330 -1.36 -20.00 13.04
C SER A 330 -2.15 -18.70 12.89
N SER A 331 -1.55 -17.59 13.35
CA SER A 331 -2.05 -16.23 13.10
C SER A 331 -2.33 -15.98 11.61
N PHE A 332 -1.52 -16.55 10.71
CA PHE A 332 -1.65 -16.36 9.27
C PHE A 332 -2.93 -17.04 8.72
N SER A 333 -3.23 -18.26 9.16
CA SER A 333 -4.49 -18.95 8.83
C SER A 333 -5.73 -18.20 9.29
N TYR A 334 -5.70 -17.63 10.50
CA TYR A 334 -6.81 -16.81 11.00
C TYR A 334 -6.95 -15.50 10.21
N GLY A 335 -5.85 -14.88 9.78
CA GLY A 335 -5.88 -13.73 8.88
C GLY A 335 -6.46 -14.06 7.50
N ALA A 336 -6.18 -15.25 6.95
CA ALA A 336 -6.80 -15.73 5.72
C ALA A 336 -8.32 -15.98 5.91
N LEU A 337 -8.72 -16.64 7.00
CA LEU A 337 -10.14 -16.83 7.35
C LEU A 337 -10.88 -15.50 7.49
N LEU A 338 -10.28 -14.52 8.16
CA LEU A 338 -10.87 -13.19 8.33
C LEU A 338 -11.10 -12.53 6.97
N ARG A 339 -10.10 -12.53 6.09
CA ARG A 339 -10.23 -12.01 4.72
C ARG A 339 -11.34 -12.71 3.94
N CYS A 340 -11.51 -14.03 4.10
CA CYS A 340 -12.63 -14.77 3.52
C CYS A 340 -13.99 -14.26 3.99
N HIS A 341 -14.18 -14.10 5.30
CA HIS A 341 -15.44 -13.61 5.85
C HIS A 341 -15.70 -12.13 5.50
N VAL A 342 -14.66 -11.30 5.46
CA VAL A 342 -14.74 -9.89 5.02
C VAL A 342 -15.17 -9.80 3.56
N ALA A 343 -14.61 -10.62 2.67
CA ALA A 343 -15.01 -10.63 1.26
C ALA A 343 -16.44 -11.17 1.05
N ARG A 344 -16.89 -12.09 1.90
CA ARG A 344 -18.27 -12.59 1.93
C ARG A 344 -19.26 -11.64 2.63
N GLU A 345 -18.77 -10.55 3.22
CA GLU A 345 -19.56 -9.57 3.99
C GLU A 345 -20.25 -10.15 5.24
N ASP A 346 -19.72 -11.25 5.79
CA ASP A 346 -20.26 -11.91 6.98
C ASP A 346 -19.64 -11.32 8.26
N LEU A 347 -20.37 -10.36 8.86
CA LEU A 347 -19.90 -9.63 10.02
C LEU A 347 -19.73 -10.50 11.27
N ALA A 348 -20.71 -11.38 11.56
CA ALA A 348 -20.71 -12.16 12.80
C ALA A 348 -19.53 -13.14 12.81
N ALA A 349 -19.33 -13.86 11.70
CA ALA A 349 -18.21 -14.78 11.58
C ALA A 349 -16.85 -14.06 11.56
N ALA A 350 -16.75 -12.88 10.91
CA ALA A 350 -15.53 -12.08 10.93
C ALA A 350 -15.15 -11.62 12.35
N GLU A 351 -16.12 -11.15 13.14
CA GLU A 351 -15.91 -10.76 14.54
C GLU A 351 -15.49 -11.94 15.43
N ASP A 352 -16.06 -13.13 15.21
CA ASP A 352 -15.70 -14.35 15.94
C ASP A 352 -14.28 -14.81 15.60
N VAL A 353 -13.90 -14.79 14.32
CA VAL A 353 -12.54 -15.12 13.86
C VAL A 353 -11.53 -14.12 14.40
N PHE A 354 -11.84 -12.82 14.40
CA PHE A 354 -10.97 -11.79 14.97
C PHE A 354 -10.80 -11.97 16.49
N ARG A 355 -11.87 -12.30 17.21
CA ARG A 355 -11.79 -12.63 18.64
C ARG A 355 -10.94 -13.87 18.89
N ALA A 356 -11.00 -14.88 18.02
CA ALA A 356 -10.12 -16.04 18.09
C ALA A 356 -8.66 -15.65 17.85
N LEU A 357 -8.36 -14.80 16.86
CA LEU A 357 -7.02 -14.28 16.58
C LEU A 357 -6.40 -13.57 17.79
N CYS A 358 -7.16 -12.70 18.47
CA CYS A 358 -6.70 -11.99 19.67
C CYS A 358 -6.33 -12.91 20.85
N LYS A 359 -6.81 -14.16 20.89
CA LYS A 359 -6.43 -15.13 21.93
C LYS A 359 -5.03 -15.72 21.70
N TYR A 360 -4.53 -15.68 20.47
CA TYR A 360 -3.23 -16.23 20.10
C TYR A 360 -2.10 -15.18 20.10
N GLY A 361 -2.44 -13.88 20.07
CA GLY A 361 -1.46 -12.79 20.11
C GLY A 361 -2.08 -11.43 19.77
N LEU A 362 -1.25 -10.40 19.66
CA LEU A 362 -1.67 -9.09 19.15
C LEU A 362 -2.07 -9.24 17.67
N PRO A 363 -3.27 -8.79 17.26
CA PRO A 363 -3.71 -8.88 15.89
C PRO A 363 -2.85 -8.00 14.98
N ASP A 364 -2.53 -8.51 13.79
CA ASP A 364 -1.78 -7.79 12.78
C ASP A 364 -2.55 -6.55 12.29
N VAL A 365 -1.82 -5.50 11.90
CA VAL A 365 -2.33 -4.21 11.41
C VAL A 365 -3.26 -4.44 10.21
N PHE A 366 -2.91 -5.39 9.34
CA PHE A 366 -3.74 -5.80 8.20
C PHE A 366 -5.10 -6.37 8.61
N CYS A 367 -5.15 -7.24 9.63
CA CYS A 367 -6.39 -7.84 10.11
C CYS A 367 -7.32 -6.77 10.72
N CYS A 368 -6.75 -5.80 11.44
CA CYS A 368 -7.50 -4.66 11.97
C CYS A 368 -8.08 -3.79 10.85
N ASN A 369 -7.30 -3.53 9.80
CA ASN A 369 -7.74 -2.75 8.64
C ASN A 369 -8.87 -3.46 7.88
N ASP A 370 -8.77 -4.78 7.67
CA ASP A 370 -9.80 -5.57 6.98
C ASP A 370 -11.13 -5.55 7.75
N LEU A 371 -11.10 -5.68 9.08
CA LEU A 371 -12.30 -5.60 9.90
C LEU A 371 -12.90 -4.18 9.91
N LEU A 372 -12.07 -3.13 9.97
CA LEU A 372 -12.54 -1.75 9.87
C LEU A 372 -13.20 -1.45 8.52
N ARG A 373 -12.60 -1.91 7.42
CA ARG A 373 -13.20 -1.79 6.08
C ARG A 373 -14.54 -2.49 5.99
N LEU A 374 -14.69 -3.66 6.63
CA LEU A 374 -15.96 -4.36 6.71
C LEU A 374 -17.02 -3.53 7.44
N TYR A 375 -16.69 -2.97 8.62
CA TYR A 375 -17.62 -2.10 9.35
C TYR A 375 -18.02 -0.86 8.54
N VAL A 376 -17.07 -0.21 7.87
CA VAL A 376 -17.35 0.96 7.00
C VAL A 376 -18.27 0.57 5.85
N LYS A 377 -18.00 -0.55 5.17
CA LYS A 377 -18.77 -1.02 4.02
C LYS A 377 -20.20 -1.39 4.39
N LEU A 378 -20.40 -1.98 5.57
CA LEU A 378 -21.71 -2.34 6.11
C LEU A 378 -22.42 -1.18 6.84
N GLY A 379 -21.81 0.02 6.89
CA GLY A 379 -22.39 1.19 7.56
C GLY A 379 -22.45 1.10 9.08
N GLN A 380 -21.74 0.15 9.71
CA GLN A 380 -21.72 -0.09 11.16
C GLN A 380 -20.73 0.86 11.86
N LEU A 381 -20.97 2.17 11.77
CA LEU A 381 -20.05 3.21 12.23
C LEU A 381 -19.81 3.20 13.75
N GLU A 382 -20.81 2.82 14.55
CA GLU A 382 -20.68 2.72 16.02
C GLU A 382 -19.73 1.59 16.45
N LYS A 383 -19.79 0.46 15.75
CA LYS A 383 -18.85 -0.65 16.00
C LYS A 383 -17.44 -0.28 15.55
N ALA A 384 -17.32 0.42 14.41
CA ALA A 384 -16.04 0.90 13.91
C ALA A 384 -15.38 1.88 14.90
N SER A 385 -16.14 2.83 15.44
CA SER A 385 -15.62 3.80 16.42
C SER A 385 -15.19 3.14 17.73
N ALA A 386 -16.01 2.23 18.27
CA ALA A 386 -15.65 1.45 19.46
C ALA A 386 -14.37 0.61 19.24
N PHE A 387 -14.20 0.06 18.04
CA PHE A 387 -13.02 -0.71 17.68
C PHE A 387 -11.75 0.15 17.60
N ILE A 388 -11.83 1.36 17.02
CA ILE A 388 -10.70 2.31 16.97
C ILE A 388 -10.23 2.67 18.39
N LEU A 389 -11.17 2.94 19.30
CA LEU A 389 -10.85 3.23 20.70
C LEU A 389 -10.16 2.04 21.39
N LYS A 390 -10.56 0.81 21.06
CA LYS A 390 -9.90 -0.40 21.55
C LYS A 390 -8.47 -0.53 21.00
N MET A 391 -8.27 -0.33 19.70
CA MET A 391 -6.95 -0.39 19.07
C MET A 391 -5.96 0.61 19.68
N ARG A 392 -6.42 1.83 20.01
CA ARG A 392 -5.60 2.82 20.72
C ARG A 392 -5.22 2.38 22.14
N LYS A 393 -6.15 1.80 22.90
CA LYS A 393 -5.86 1.32 24.26
C LYS A 393 -4.77 0.23 24.25
N GLU A 394 -4.72 -0.56 23.18
CA GLU A 394 -3.72 -1.60 22.99
C GLU A 394 -2.41 -1.09 22.35
N ASN A 395 -2.26 0.22 22.10
CA ASN A 395 -1.09 0.86 21.50
C ASN A 395 -0.63 0.21 20.17
N ILE A 396 -1.57 -0.20 19.33
CA ILE A 396 -1.25 -0.75 18.00
C ILE A 396 -0.66 0.36 17.13
N GLN A 397 0.53 0.14 16.58
CA GLN A 397 1.14 1.08 15.63
C GLN A 397 0.31 1.14 14.35
N LEU A 398 -0.17 2.33 14.01
CA LEU A 398 -0.96 2.56 12.82
C LEU A 398 -0.02 2.72 11.62
N ASP A 399 -0.21 1.90 10.59
CA ASP A 399 0.43 2.12 9.29
C ASP A 399 -0.35 3.14 8.45
N GLU A 400 0.19 3.55 7.30
CA GLU A 400 -0.44 4.51 6.41
C GLU A 400 -1.85 4.07 5.97
N ALA A 401 -2.02 2.79 5.62
CA ALA A 401 -3.28 2.26 5.11
C ALA A 401 -4.38 2.18 6.18
N LEU A 402 -4.02 1.84 7.41
CA LEU A 402 -4.91 1.83 8.56
C LEU A 402 -5.23 3.26 9.00
N CYS A 403 -4.26 4.17 9.06
CA CYS A 403 -4.49 5.60 9.34
C CYS A 403 -5.54 6.20 8.39
N MET A 404 -5.44 5.94 7.08
CA MET A 404 -6.42 6.40 6.09
C MET A 404 -7.82 5.82 6.33
N THR A 405 -7.91 4.54 6.70
CA THR A 405 -9.19 3.85 6.94
C THR A 405 -9.83 4.33 8.25
N VAL A 406 -9.04 4.50 9.31
CA VAL A 406 -9.48 5.09 10.58
C VAL A 406 -9.93 6.53 10.36
N MET A 407 -9.21 7.32 9.56
CA MET A 407 -9.61 8.68 9.20
C MET A 407 -10.95 8.71 8.47
N GLU A 408 -11.18 7.79 7.53
CA GLU A 408 -12.47 7.66 6.84
C GLU A 408 -13.61 7.35 7.82
N VAL A 409 -13.38 6.44 8.77
CA VAL A 409 -14.35 6.14 9.83
C VAL A 409 -14.62 7.40 10.66
N CYS A 410 -13.59 8.08 11.14
CA CYS A 410 -13.72 9.29 11.95
C CYS A 410 -14.52 10.38 11.23
N CYS A 411 -14.29 10.57 9.92
CA CYS A 411 -15.04 11.52 9.10
C CYS A 411 -16.52 11.16 9.02
N LYS A 412 -16.83 9.88 8.79
CA LYS A 412 -18.22 9.38 8.67
C LYS A 412 -18.95 9.37 10.01
N SER A 413 -18.24 9.10 11.12
CA SER A 413 -18.81 9.01 12.47
C SER A 413 -18.75 10.34 13.25
N GLY A 414 -18.12 11.39 12.71
CA GLY A 414 -18.01 12.70 13.35
C GLY A 414 -17.03 12.76 14.54
N MET A 415 -16.04 11.87 14.63
CA MET A 415 -15.09 11.81 15.76
C MET A 415 -13.90 12.76 15.55
N ILE A 416 -14.05 14.03 15.92
CA ILE A 416 -13.07 15.08 15.60
C ILE A 416 -11.80 15.01 16.44
N ALA A 417 -11.91 14.76 17.75
CA ALA A 417 -10.73 14.67 18.62
C ALA A 417 -9.79 13.54 18.17
N ASP A 418 -10.36 12.43 17.68
CA ASP A 418 -9.59 11.31 17.15
C ASP A 418 -9.02 11.61 15.76
N ALA A 419 -9.80 12.24 14.88
CA ALA A 419 -9.31 12.70 13.57
C ALA A 419 -8.13 13.68 13.71
N ASP A 420 -8.19 14.65 14.61
CA ASP A 420 -7.12 15.63 14.85
C ASP A 420 -5.83 14.97 15.32
N LYS A 421 -5.95 13.95 16.18
CA LYS A 421 -4.78 13.23 16.69
C LYS A 421 -4.13 12.39 15.59
N ILE A 422 -4.91 11.74 14.73
CA ILE A 422 -4.40 10.98 13.58
C ILE A 422 -3.78 11.93 12.54
N LEU A 423 -4.40 13.08 12.29
CA LEU A 423 -3.86 14.09 11.38
C LEU A 423 -2.46 14.56 11.83
N LYS A 424 -2.26 14.78 13.13
CA LYS A 424 -0.95 15.13 13.69
C LYS A 424 0.07 13.99 13.52
N GLU A 425 -0.34 12.75 13.76
CA GLU A 425 0.51 11.57 13.57
C GLU A 425 0.92 11.41 12.08
N MET A 426 0.00 11.65 11.15
CA MET A 426 0.26 11.55 9.71
C MET A 426 1.12 12.71 9.16
N ASN A 427 0.92 13.94 9.64
CA ASN A 427 1.75 15.09 9.26
C ASN A 427 3.19 14.95 9.74
N ASN A 428 3.41 14.40 10.94
CA ASN A 428 4.75 14.14 11.45
C ASN A 428 5.45 13.01 10.68
N GLY A 429 4.69 12.10 10.06
CA GLY A 429 5.19 11.00 9.23
C GLY A 429 5.39 11.32 7.74
N GLY A 430 5.04 12.54 7.28
CA GLY A 430 5.19 12.94 5.88
C GLY A 430 4.23 12.26 4.89
N VAL A 431 3.10 11.73 5.37
CA VAL A 431 2.12 10.99 4.55
C VAL A 431 1.25 11.95 3.75
N THR A 432 1.12 11.71 2.44
CA THR A 432 0.26 12.52 1.56
C THR A 432 -1.17 11.99 1.55
N MET A 433 -2.10 12.82 2.01
CA MET A 433 -3.52 12.46 2.05
C MET A 433 -4.13 12.39 0.65
N LYS A 434 -5.04 11.44 0.42
CA LYS A 434 -5.88 11.45 -0.78
C LYS A 434 -6.85 12.63 -0.74
N SER A 435 -7.10 13.26 -1.89
CA SER A 435 -8.03 14.40 -2.01
C SER A 435 -9.45 14.05 -1.53
N SER A 436 -9.91 12.81 -1.71
CA SER A 436 -11.21 12.34 -1.22
C SER A 436 -11.32 12.32 0.31
N THR A 437 -10.24 11.94 0.99
CA THR A 437 -10.16 11.95 2.45
C THR A 437 -10.08 13.38 2.97
N MET A 438 -9.29 14.26 2.33
CA MET A 438 -9.24 15.68 2.67
C MET A 438 -10.62 16.36 2.54
N VAL A 439 -11.36 16.08 1.46
CA VAL A 439 -12.73 16.59 1.28
C VAL A 439 -13.68 16.10 2.38
N SER A 440 -13.60 14.82 2.75
CA SER A 440 -14.43 14.24 3.82
C SER A 440 -14.10 14.85 5.20
N MET A 441 -12.83 15.18 5.44
CA MET A 441 -12.40 15.87 6.66
C MET A 441 -12.91 17.30 6.70
N ILE A 442 -12.77 18.05 5.60
CA ILE A 442 -13.27 19.42 5.48
C ILE A 442 -14.79 19.47 5.72
N GLU A 443 -15.54 18.51 5.17
CA GLU A 443 -16.98 18.36 5.39
C GLU A 443 -17.32 18.06 6.88
N MET A 444 -16.55 17.17 7.53
CA MET A 444 -16.71 16.87 8.96
C MET A 444 -16.45 18.10 9.85
N TYR A 445 -15.35 18.82 9.62
CA TYR A 445 -15.01 20.03 10.39
C TYR A 445 -16.04 21.15 10.19
N ALA A 446 -16.54 21.34 8.96
CA ALA A 446 -17.57 22.32 8.67
C ALA A 446 -18.89 22.00 9.40
N LYS A 447 -19.29 20.72 9.42
CA LYS A 447 -20.50 20.26 10.11
C LYS A 447 -20.45 20.46 11.62
N ASN A 448 -19.32 20.15 12.27
CA ASN A 448 -19.22 20.32 13.73
C ASN A 448 -19.21 21.79 14.15
N ARG A 449 -18.51 22.65 13.39
CA ARG A 449 -18.45 24.05 13.74
C ARG A 449 -19.81 24.73 13.61
N THR A 450 -20.63 24.32 12.63
CA THR A 450 -22.01 24.81 12.50
C THR A 450 -22.93 24.31 13.60
N SER A 451 -22.78 23.07 14.09
CA SER A 451 -23.50 22.62 15.30
C SER A 451 -23.12 23.42 16.54
N VAL A 452 -21.84 23.78 16.70
CA VAL A 452 -21.39 24.64 17.81
C VAL A 452 -21.96 26.07 17.70
N MET A 453 -22.10 26.61 16.49
CA MET A 453 -22.70 27.95 16.29
C MET A 453 -24.20 27.98 16.57
N GLN A 454 -24.94 26.89 16.34
CA GLN A 454 -26.37 26.79 16.68
C GLN A 454 -26.63 26.68 18.19
N GLU A 455 -25.70 26.12 18.97
CA GLU A 455 -25.81 26.07 20.44
C GLU A 455 -25.47 27.43 21.11
N GLN A 456 -24.73 28.30 20.43
CA GLN A 456 -24.22 29.57 20.96
C GLN A 456 -25.24 30.71 21.02
N ASP A 457 -26.44 30.55 20.46
CA ASP A 457 -27.53 31.55 20.59
C ASP A 457 -28.21 31.55 21.97
N SER A 458 -27.78 30.70 22.92
CA SER A 458 -28.46 30.56 24.21
C SER A 458 -27.66 30.82 25.49
N SER A 459 -26.32 30.99 25.46
CA SER A 459 -25.62 31.57 26.62
C SER A 459 -24.18 31.99 26.34
N SER A 460 -23.83 33.15 26.91
CA SER A 460 -22.49 33.70 26.98
C SER A 460 -21.54 32.79 27.78
N LYS A 461 -20.64 32.08 27.11
CA LYS A 461 -19.35 31.62 27.68
C LYS A 461 -18.30 31.47 26.57
N ALA A 462 -17.81 32.62 26.12
CA ALA A 462 -16.64 32.74 25.25
C ALA A 462 -15.36 32.46 26.05
N LEU A 463 -15.00 31.20 26.36
CA LEU A 463 -13.63 30.84 26.79
C LEU A 463 -13.35 29.32 26.90
N ALA A 464 -13.52 28.55 25.82
CA ALA A 464 -12.81 27.29 25.57
C ALA A 464 -13.09 26.83 24.13
N TYR A 465 -12.13 26.19 23.46
CA TYR A 465 -12.18 25.69 22.07
C TYR A 465 -11.94 26.72 20.95
N ARG A 466 -10.70 27.24 20.91
CA ARG A 466 -10.08 27.88 19.72
C ARG A 466 -9.38 26.87 18.79
N THR A 467 -9.59 25.56 18.95
CA THR A 467 -8.76 24.52 18.31
C THR A 467 -9.21 24.07 16.92
N ASP A 468 -10.43 24.37 16.48
CA ASP A 468 -10.99 23.73 15.27
C ASP A 468 -10.63 24.46 13.96
N GLY A 469 -10.22 25.74 14.05
CA GLY A 469 -9.83 26.52 12.87
C GLY A 469 -8.46 26.16 12.30
N SER A 470 -7.52 25.72 13.13
CA SER A 470 -6.14 25.44 12.70
C SER A 470 -6.02 24.12 11.95
N ALA A 471 -6.70 23.07 12.40
CA ALA A 471 -6.71 21.76 11.74
C ALA A 471 -7.42 21.84 10.37
N LEU A 472 -8.59 22.48 10.31
CA LEU A 472 -9.29 22.73 9.05
C LEU A 472 -8.42 23.54 8.08
N ASN A 473 -7.84 24.67 8.51
CA ASN A 473 -7.04 25.50 7.62
C ASN A 473 -5.77 24.77 7.15
N ALA A 474 -5.18 23.91 7.99
CA ALA A 474 -4.07 23.05 7.58
C ALA A 474 -4.50 22.01 6.53
N THR A 475 -5.64 21.35 6.71
CA THR A 475 -6.17 20.39 5.71
C THR A 475 -6.56 21.07 4.40
N LEU A 476 -7.18 22.26 4.47
CA LEU A 476 -7.58 23.03 3.31
C LEU A 476 -6.35 23.54 2.55
N LYS A 477 -5.31 24.00 3.25
CA LYS A 477 -4.03 24.38 2.65
C LYS A 477 -3.36 23.20 1.95
N SER A 478 -3.31 22.04 2.61
CA SER A 478 -2.78 20.81 2.01
C SER A 478 -3.57 20.38 0.77
N LEU A 479 -4.90 20.59 0.75
CA LEU A 479 -5.71 20.32 -0.44
C LEU A 479 -5.37 21.32 -1.56
N LEU A 480 -5.23 22.61 -1.25
CA LEU A 480 -4.89 23.65 -2.22
C LEU A 480 -3.50 23.47 -2.85
N ASP A 481 -2.55 22.87 -2.11
CA ASP A 481 -1.23 22.51 -2.62
C ASP A 481 -1.28 21.35 -3.64
N THR A 482 -2.40 20.61 -3.73
CA THR A 482 -2.58 19.56 -4.75
C THR A 482 -3.07 20.11 -6.09
N PRO A 483 -2.68 19.49 -7.24
CA PRO A 483 -3.15 19.92 -8.55
C PRO A 483 -4.68 19.79 -8.64
N GLY A 484 -5.37 20.90 -8.93
CA GLY A 484 -6.84 20.96 -9.00
C GLY A 484 -7.53 21.13 -7.63
N GLY A 485 -6.79 21.28 -6.54
CA GLY A 485 -7.32 21.42 -5.17
C GLY A 485 -8.33 22.56 -5.00
N SER A 486 -8.08 23.72 -5.61
CA SER A 486 -9.01 24.87 -5.60
C SER A 486 -10.36 24.53 -6.26
N SER A 487 -10.34 23.80 -7.38
CA SER A 487 -11.58 23.40 -8.05
C SER A 487 -12.34 22.33 -7.25
N ILE A 488 -11.63 21.40 -6.61
CA ILE A 488 -12.23 20.40 -5.70
C ILE A 488 -12.90 21.09 -4.50
N ALA A 489 -12.26 22.09 -3.90
CA ALA A 489 -12.84 22.88 -2.82
C ALA A 489 -14.10 23.64 -3.28
N CYS A 490 -14.06 24.25 -4.47
CA CYS A 490 -15.22 24.92 -5.06
C CYS A 490 -16.36 23.95 -5.42
N GLN A 491 -16.05 22.73 -5.85
CA GLN A 491 -17.04 21.65 -6.07
C GLN A 491 -17.73 21.26 -4.75
N LEU A 492 -16.98 21.14 -3.65
CA LEU A 492 -17.55 20.86 -2.34
C LEU A 492 -18.49 21.96 -1.88
N ILE A 493 -18.11 23.24 -2.03
CA ILE A 493 -18.98 24.38 -1.71
C ILE A 493 -20.28 24.31 -2.51
N ARG A 494 -20.22 24.03 -3.82
CA ARG A 494 -21.42 23.87 -4.66
C ARG A 494 -22.30 22.70 -4.20
N LYS A 495 -21.70 21.56 -3.84
CA LYS A 495 -22.42 20.39 -3.32
C LYS A 495 -23.18 20.76 -2.04
N LEU A 496 -22.49 21.32 -1.05
CA LEU A 496 -23.08 21.71 0.24
C LEU A 496 -24.17 22.77 0.07
N ALA A 497 -23.96 23.75 -0.82
CA ALA A 497 -24.96 24.76 -1.14
C ALA A 497 -26.24 24.13 -1.71
N ARG A 498 -26.14 23.20 -2.67
CA ARG A 498 -27.29 22.52 -3.27
C ARG A 498 -28.02 21.58 -2.31
N GLU A 499 -27.31 21.03 -1.33
CA GLU A 499 -27.89 20.22 -0.24
C GLU A 499 -28.60 21.08 0.83
N GLY A 500 -28.58 22.41 0.71
CA GLY A 500 -29.17 23.33 1.69
C GLY A 500 -28.33 23.54 2.96
N ARG A 501 -27.09 23.03 2.99
CA ARG A 501 -26.13 23.23 4.10
C ARG A 501 -25.40 24.58 3.93
N THR A 502 -26.17 25.66 3.86
CA THR A 502 -25.70 27.02 3.50
C THR A 502 -24.69 27.60 4.48
N CYS A 503 -24.84 27.37 5.79
CA CYS A 503 -23.88 27.82 6.80
C CYS A 503 -22.50 27.18 6.62
N GLU A 504 -22.44 25.88 6.33
CA GLU A 504 -21.19 25.15 6.11
C GLU A 504 -20.50 25.61 4.82
N ALA A 505 -21.28 25.77 3.76
CA ALA A 505 -20.79 26.26 2.47
C ALA A 505 -20.26 27.70 2.56
N LYS A 506 -20.93 28.61 3.29
CA LYS A 506 -20.47 29.99 3.54
C LYS A 506 -19.14 29.98 4.31
N PHE A 507 -19.06 29.19 5.37
CA PHE A 507 -17.84 29.12 6.17
C PHE A 507 -16.63 28.62 5.37
N LEU A 508 -16.80 27.59 4.52
CA LEU A 508 -15.73 27.14 3.63
C LEU A 508 -15.32 28.20 2.60
N HIS A 509 -16.30 28.95 2.08
CA HIS A 509 -16.06 30.05 1.15
C HIS A 509 -15.24 31.18 1.80
N GLU A 510 -15.58 31.61 3.01
CA GLU A 510 -14.82 32.60 3.76
C GLU A 510 -13.38 32.16 4.05
N GLN A 511 -13.19 30.88 4.39
CA GLN A 511 -11.86 30.34 4.66
C GLN A 511 -10.97 30.28 3.41
N LEU A 512 -11.54 30.01 2.23
CA LEU A 512 -10.80 30.13 0.97
C LEU A 512 -10.33 31.57 0.73
N ILE A 513 -11.19 32.55 0.98
CA ILE A 513 -10.85 33.98 0.86
C ILE A 513 -9.75 34.36 1.87
N GLN A 514 -9.84 33.91 3.13
CA GLN A 514 -8.82 34.16 4.16
C GLN A 514 -7.46 33.56 3.80
N LEU A 515 -7.43 32.43 3.08
CA LEU A 515 -6.22 31.81 2.56
C LEU A 515 -5.69 32.48 1.28
N GLY A 516 -6.34 33.54 0.80
CA GLY A 516 -5.94 34.30 -0.39
C GLY A 516 -6.28 33.65 -1.72
N VAL A 517 -7.12 32.61 -1.73
CA VAL A 517 -7.55 31.93 -2.96
C VAL A 517 -8.90 32.48 -3.40
N LYS A 518 -8.97 33.01 -4.62
CA LYS A 518 -10.25 33.45 -5.22
C LYS A 518 -11.17 32.23 -5.43
N PRO A 519 -12.34 32.15 -4.77
CA PRO A 519 -13.31 31.11 -5.06
C PRO A 519 -13.83 31.26 -6.50
N GLU A 520 -14.15 30.14 -7.17
CA GLU A 520 -14.76 30.18 -8.50
C GLU A 520 -16.09 30.96 -8.45
N ASP A 521 -16.31 31.86 -9.42
CA ASP A 521 -17.54 32.67 -9.52
C ASP A 521 -18.80 31.80 -9.53
N SER A 522 -18.72 30.57 -10.07
CA SER A 522 -19.81 29.60 -10.06
C SER A 522 -20.14 29.04 -8.67
N ALA A 523 -19.16 28.90 -7.78
CA ALA A 523 -19.38 28.45 -6.40
C ALA A 523 -20.04 29.57 -5.57
N THR A 524 -19.55 30.80 -5.69
CA THR A 524 -20.15 31.99 -5.08
C THR A 524 -21.58 32.20 -5.58
N ALA A 525 -21.81 32.11 -6.89
CA ALA A 525 -23.15 32.23 -7.49
C ALA A 525 -24.12 31.16 -6.98
N THR A 526 -23.68 29.90 -6.86
CA THR A 526 -24.54 28.81 -6.36
C THR A 526 -25.00 29.06 -4.91
N LEU A 527 -24.11 29.56 -4.05
CA LEU A 527 -24.44 29.94 -2.68
C LEU A 527 -25.46 31.08 -2.60
N ILE A 528 -25.26 32.14 -3.40
CA ILE A 528 -26.17 33.30 -3.44
C ILE A 528 -27.55 32.88 -3.94
N VAL A 529 -27.63 32.04 -4.98
CA VAL A 529 -28.91 31.51 -5.47
C VAL A 529 -29.63 30.71 -4.38
N GLN A 530 -28.90 29.91 -3.60
CA GLN A 530 -29.49 29.14 -2.50
C GLN A 530 -30.02 30.06 -1.38
N TYR A 531 -29.27 31.09 -0.98
CA TYR A 531 -29.76 32.09 -0.02
C TYR A 531 -31.01 32.82 -0.53
N GLY A 532 -31.07 33.10 -1.84
CA GLY A 532 -32.26 33.64 -2.49
C GLY A 532 -33.47 32.69 -2.43
N GLN A 533 -33.26 31.38 -2.58
CA GLN A 533 -34.33 30.38 -2.41
C GLN A 533 -34.82 30.30 -0.96
N GLU A 534 -33.92 30.41 0.01
CA GLU A 534 -34.23 30.41 1.45
C GLU A 534 -34.77 31.76 1.96
N GLN A 535 -34.92 32.77 1.09
CA GLN A 535 -35.32 34.14 1.42
C GLN A 535 -34.40 34.85 2.43
N LYS A 536 -33.12 34.45 2.51
CA LYS A 536 -32.15 35.03 3.45
C LYS A 536 -31.33 36.14 2.78
N LEU A 537 -31.98 37.27 2.50
CA LEU A 537 -31.39 38.36 1.73
C LEU A 537 -30.11 38.93 2.35
N HIS A 538 -30.12 39.22 3.65
CA HIS A 538 -28.95 39.78 4.34
C HIS A 538 -27.70 38.90 4.20
N GLN A 539 -27.86 37.57 4.20
CA GLN A 539 -26.73 36.65 4.05
C GLN A 539 -26.21 36.60 2.61
N ALA A 540 -27.10 36.79 1.62
CA ALA A 540 -26.71 36.93 0.23
C ALA A 540 -25.96 38.24 -0.04
N GLU A 541 -26.43 39.36 0.53
CA GLU A 541 -25.78 40.69 0.42
C GLU A 541 -24.39 40.68 1.07
N GLU A 542 -24.28 40.17 2.29
CA GLU A 542 -23.01 40.04 3.01
C GLU A 542 -22.00 39.20 2.20
N LEU A 543 -22.43 38.05 1.64
CA LEU A 543 -21.58 37.19 0.82
C LEU A 543 -21.17 37.87 -0.50
N PHE A 544 -22.08 38.66 -1.09
CA PHE A 544 -21.82 39.40 -2.31
C PHE A 544 -20.77 40.51 -2.08
N GLU A 545 -20.89 41.25 -0.98
CA GLU A 545 -19.92 42.27 -0.58
C GLU A 545 -18.57 41.65 -0.21
N SER A 546 -18.56 40.56 0.57
CA SER A 546 -17.34 39.86 0.96
C SER A 546 -16.60 39.23 -0.21
N ALA A 547 -17.32 38.85 -1.28
CA ALA A 547 -16.72 38.34 -2.52
C ALA A 547 -16.22 39.46 -3.44
N SER A 548 -16.86 40.64 -3.42
CA SER A 548 -16.53 41.80 -4.27
C SER A 548 -15.34 42.61 -3.78
N THR A 549 -15.11 42.64 -2.46
CA THR A 549 -14.03 43.43 -1.84
C THR A 549 -12.61 42.93 -2.12
N PRO A 550 -12.31 41.60 -2.17
CA PRO A 550 -10.95 41.12 -2.36
C PRO A 550 -10.63 40.82 -3.84
N PHE A 551 -11.64 40.58 -4.68
CA PHE A 551 -11.48 40.13 -6.06
C PHE A 551 -12.55 40.71 -6.99
N PRO A 552 -12.24 40.94 -8.29
CA PRO A 552 -13.26 41.30 -9.27
C PRO A 552 -14.23 40.13 -9.48
N ILE A 553 -15.52 40.37 -9.25
CA ILE A 553 -16.60 39.40 -9.45
C ILE A 553 -17.07 39.41 -10.91
N GLY A 554 -17.28 38.23 -11.51
CA GLY A 554 -17.81 38.10 -12.86
C GLY A 554 -19.35 38.14 -12.94
N GLY A 555 -19.86 38.23 -14.17
CA GLY A 555 -21.29 38.27 -14.49
C GLY A 555 -22.17 37.20 -13.81
N PRO A 556 -21.74 35.93 -13.65
CA PRO A 556 -22.54 34.91 -12.97
C PRO A 556 -22.90 35.25 -11.50
N VAL A 557 -22.02 35.95 -10.78
CA VAL A 557 -22.26 36.36 -9.39
C VAL A 557 -23.28 37.50 -9.32
N TYR A 558 -23.18 38.46 -10.24
CA TYR A 558 -24.19 39.51 -10.41
C TYR A 558 -25.57 38.92 -10.76
N ASN A 559 -25.62 37.96 -11.68
CA ASN A 559 -26.88 37.32 -12.09
C ASN A 559 -27.51 36.54 -10.92
N ALA A 560 -26.70 35.83 -10.13
CA ALA A 560 -27.16 35.16 -8.92
C ALA A 560 -27.70 36.14 -7.88
N MET A 561 -27.04 37.29 -7.69
CA MET A 561 -27.48 38.30 -6.75
C MET A 561 -28.78 38.98 -7.19
N VAL A 562 -28.93 39.26 -8.49
CA VAL A 562 -30.17 39.74 -9.09
C VAL A 562 -31.31 38.73 -8.88
N ASP A 563 -31.06 37.44 -9.11
CA ASP A 563 -32.05 36.37 -8.84
C ASP A 563 -32.42 36.28 -7.35
N ALA A 564 -31.45 36.40 -6.44
CA ALA A 564 -31.68 36.39 -5.01
C ALA A 564 -32.50 37.60 -4.53
N LEU A 565 -32.15 38.82 -4.97
CA LEU A 565 -32.88 40.06 -4.68
C LEU A 565 -34.31 40.01 -5.22
N CYS A 566 -34.49 39.48 -6.43
CA CYS A 566 -35.80 39.20 -7.01
C CYS A 566 -36.62 38.31 -6.07
N LYS A 567 -36.12 37.11 -5.76
CA LYS A 567 -36.82 36.15 -4.89
C LYS A 567 -37.17 36.72 -3.52
N CYS A 568 -36.30 37.55 -2.94
CA CYS A 568 -36.48 38.06 -1.59
C CYS A 568 -37.47 39.23 -1.46
N GLY A 569 -37.77 40.01 -2.50
CA GLY A 569 -38.61 41.19 -2.29
C GLY A 569 -38.12 42.51 -2.83
N ASN A 570 -36.81 42.67 -3.02
CA ASN A 570 -36.21 43.98 -2.99
C ASN A 570 -35.99 44.56 -4.40
N ILE A 571 -37.05 45.10 -4.98
CA ILE A 571 -37.09 45.55 -6.39
C ILE A 571 -36.16 46.75 -6.65
N GLU A 572 -36.16 47.72 -5.73
CA GLU A 572 -35.35 48.94 -5.84
C GLU A 572 -33.86 48.62 -5.92
N GLU A 573 -33.37 47.77 -5.00
CA GLU A 573 -31.97 47.36 -4.98
C GLU A 573 -31.64 46.44 -6.16
N THR A 574 -32.61 45.63 -6.61
CA THR A 574 -32.45 44.82 -7.83
C THR A 574 -32.15 45.70 -9.05
N TYR A 575 -32.89 46.79 -9.22
CA TYR A 575 -32.71 47.72 -10.33
C TYR A 575 -31.41 48.51 -10.19
N HIS A 576 -31.08 48.96 -8.99
CA HIS A 576 -29.82 49.64 -8.70
C HIS A 576 -28.60 48.75 -9.02
N LEU A 577 -28.62 47.48 -8.60
CA LEU A 577 -27.56 46.53 -8.91
C LEU A 577 -27.43 46.25 -10.41
N PHE A 578 -28.56 46.17 -11.13
CA PHE A 578 -28.56 46.01 -12.58
C PHE A 578 -27.91 47.20 -13.30
N MET A 579 -28.17 48.43 -12.87
CA MET A 579 -27.54 49.63 -13.42
C MET A 579 -26.04 49.66 -13.10
N LYS A 580 -25.66 49.33 -11.85
CA LYS A 580 -24.26 49.23 -11.41
C LYS A 580 -23.46 48.19 -12.22
N MET A 581 -24.08 47.08 -12.61
CA MET A 581 -23.46 46.06 -13.47
C MET A 581 -23.12 46.65 -14.86
N ALA A 582 -24.01 47.47 -15.43
CA ALA A 582 -23.80 48.12 -16.72
C ALA A 582 -22.69 49.19 -16.70
N ASP A 583 -22.58 49.96 -15.62
CA ASP A 583 -21.54 50.98 -15.45
C ASP A 583 -20.13 50.39 -15.29
N GLN A 584 -20.03 49.13 -14.82
CA GLN A 584 -18.76 48.42 -14.65
C GLN A 584 -18.27 47.69 -15.91
N GLY A 585 -18.91 47.90 -17.06
CA GLY A 585 -18.49 47.33 -18.34
C GLY A 585 -18.77 45.84 -18.51
N HIS A 586 -19.59 45.24 -17.64
CA HIS A 586 -20.10 43.89 -17.84
C HIS A 586 -21.21 43.94 -18.90
N SER A 587 -21.23 43.00 -19.83
CA SER A 587 -22.28 42.91 -20.85
C SER A 587 -23.66 42.87 -20.17
N ARG A 588 -24.63 43.61 -20.71
CA ARG A 588 -26.05 43.49 -20.33
C ARG A 588 -26.54 42.13 -20.78
N ASP A 589 -26.28 41.10 -19.96
CA ASP A 589 -26.62 39.74 -20.33
C ASP A 589 -28.14 39.59 -20.48
N VAL A 590 -28.55 39.03 -21.62
CA VAL A 590 -29.95 38.79 -22.01
C VAL A 590 -30.72 37.96 -20.95
N VAL A 591 -29.99 37.09 -20.25
CA VAL A 591 -30.49 36.26 -19.14
C VAL A 591 -30.91 37.12 -17.95
N THR A 592 -30.11 38.11 -17.56
CA THR A 592 -30.39 39.02 -16.43
C THR A 592 -31.62 39.85 -16.71
N ILE A 593 -31.73 40.39 -17.92
CA ILE A 593 -32.89 41.15 -18.39
C ILE A 593 -34.16 40.28 -18.36
N SER A 594 -34.07 39.03 -18.80
CA SER A 594 -35.20 38.10 -18.82
C SER A 594 -35.67 37.72 -17.39
N ILE A 595 -34.73 37.52 -16.45
CA ILE A 595 -35.04 37.25 -15.04
C ILE A 595 -35.76 38.46 -14.42
N LEU A 596 -35.22 39.66 -14.60
CA LEU A 596 -35.77 40.91 -14.09
C LEU A 596 -37.19 41.17 -14.59
N VAL A 597 -37.39 41.09 -15.91
CA VAL A 597 -38.70 41.33 -16.52
C VAL A 597 -39.71 40.33 -16.00
N THR A 598 -39.42 39.03 -16.03
CA THR A 598 -40.34 37.98 -15.56
C THR A 598 -40.80 38.22 -14.12
N HIS A 599 -39.89 38.68 -13.25
CA HIS A 599 -40.18 38.91 -11.85
C HIS A 599 -41.01 40.18 -11.61
N LEU A 600 -40.66 41.28 -12.26
CA LEU A 600 -41.43 42.53 -12.21
C LEU A 600 -42.85 42.33 -12.74
N THR A 601 -43.03 41.53 -13.79
CA THR A 601 -44.36 41.15 -14.32
C THR A 601 -45.21 40.46 -13.27
N LYS A 602 -44.66 39.44 -12.57
CA LYS A 602 -45.39 38.69 -11.53
C LYS A 602 -45.83 39.56 -10.36
N ARG A 603 -45.12 40.66 -10.10
CA ARG A 603 -45.45 41.62 -9.04
C ARG A 603 -46.33 42.78 -9.50
N GLY A 604 -46.79 42.76 -10.75
CA GLY A 604 -47.67 43.77 -11.33
C GLY A 604 -46.98 45.11 -11.63
N LYS A 605 -45.65 45.15 -11.63
CA LYS A 605 -44.85 46.35 -11.80
C LYS A 605 -44.57 46.67 -13.27
N PHE A 606 -45.64 46.85 -14.04
CA PHE A 606 -45.57 46.88 -15.50
C PHE A 606 -44.89 48.14 -16.08
N GLN A 607 -44.87 49.26 -15.36
CA GLN A 607 -44.23 50.50 -15.82
C GLN A 607 -42.70 50.37 -15.85
N GLU A 608 -42.14 49.72 -14.82
CA GLU A 608 -40.70 49.46 -14.69
C GLU A 608 -40.25 48.47 -15.79
N VAL A 609 -41.08 47.47 -16.10
CA VAL A 609 -40.85 46.55 -17.22
C VAL A 609 -40.79 47.27 -18.57
N GLU A 610 -41.71 48.21 -18.84
CA GLU A 610 -41.69 48.98 -20.09
C GLU A 610 -40.44 49.84 -20.23
N ASN A 611 -39.98 50.45 -19.14
CA ASN A 611 -38.75 51.24 -19.16
C ASN A 611 -37.53 50.37 -19.50
N ILE A 612 -37.47 49.15 -18.95
CA ILE A 612 -36.40 48.17 -19.26
C ILE A 612 -36.46 47.76 -20.72
N ILE A 613 -37.65 47.41 -21.24
CA ILE A 613 -37.84 46.99 -22.64
C ILE A 613 -37.46 48.12 -23.59
N HIS A 614 -37.89 49.34 -23.31
CA HIS A 614 -37.54 50.52 -24.11
C HIS A 614 -36.03 50.77 -24.08
N GLY A 615 -35.40 50.66 -22.90
CA GLY A 615 -33.95 50.77 -22.75
C GLY A 615 -33.18 49.70 -23.55
N CYS A 616 -33.66 48.46 -23.57
CA CYS A 616 -33.06 47.38 -24.36
C CYS A 616 -33.13 47.64 -25.86
N PHE A 617 -34.18 48.32 -26.33
CA PHE A 617 -34.39 48.64 -27.73
C PHE A 617 -33.62 49.86 -28.25
N HIS A 618 -33.16 50.74 -27.36
CA HIS A 618 -32.31 51.89 -27.70
C HIS A 618 -30.82 51.65 -27.44
N GLY A 619 -30.46 50.59 -26.72
CA GLY A 619 -29.08 50.16 -26.51
C GLY A 619 -28.57 49.17 -27.56
N GLU A 620 -27.25 48.98 -27.61
CA GLU A 620 -26.57 47.93 -28.42
C GLU A 620 -26.69 46.54 -27.76
N VAL A 621 -27.91 46.08 -27.43
CA VAL A 621 -28.14 44.75 -26.85
C VAL A 621 -28.75 43.84 -27.89
N GLU A 622 -28.03 42.78 -28.29
CA GLU A 622 -28.58 41.72 -29.14
C GLU A 622 -29.51 40.83 -28.30
N LEU A 623 -30.81 40.85 -28.61
CA LEU A 623 -31.83 40.09 -27.91
C LEU A 623 -32.06 38.74 -28.60
N ASP A 624 -32.07 37.66 -27.82
CA ASP A 624 -32.40 36.32 -28.30
C ASP A 624 -33.91 36.04 -28.28
N THR A 625 -34.30 34.88 -28.81
CA THR A 625 -35.70 34.43 -28.83
C THR A 625 -36.34 34.35 -27.44
N VAL A 626 -35.56 34.04 -26.40
CA VAL A 626 -36.05 33.88 -25.02
C VAL A 626 -36.40 35.25 -24.42
N ALA A 627 -35.57 36.27 -24.64
CA ALA A 627 -35.87 37.63 -24.20
C ALA A 627 -37.09 38.22 -24.90
N TYR A 628 -37.19 38.07 -26.23
CA TYR A 628 -38.39 38.51 -26.96
C TYR A 628 -39.65 37.81 -26.44
N ASN A 629 -39.62 36.49 -26.24
CA ASN A 629 -40.73 35.75 -25.64
C ASN A 629 -41.10 36.28 -24.26
N THR A 630 -40.10 36.58 -23.43
CA THR A 630 -40.30 37.11 -22.07
C THR A 630 -40.95 38.48 -22.10
N PHE A 631 -40.54 39.36 -23.02
CA PHE A 631 -41.11 40.70 -23.19
C PHE A 631 -42.56 40.64 -23.70
N ILE A 632 -42.82 39.83 -24.73
CA ILE A 632 -44.17 39.66 -25.29
C ILE A 632 -45.10 39.08 -24.22
N LYS A 633 -44.63 38.04 -23.51
CA LYS A 633 -45.40 37.43 -22.40
C LYS A 633 -45.66 38.42 -21.28
N SER A 634 -44.69 39.26 -20.93
CA SER A 634 -44.91 40.29 -19.92
C SER A 634 -45.94 41.33 -20.35
N MET A 635 -45.97 41.71 -21.63
CA MET A 635 -46.98 42.64 -22.15
C MET A 635 -48.37 42.00 -22.25
N LEU A 636 -48.42 40.69 -22.47
CA LEU A 636 -49.65 39.92 -22.39
C LEU A 636 -50.21 39.90 -20.96
N GLU A 637 -49.37 39.59 -19.96
CA GLU A 637 -49.76 39.54 -18.54
C GLU A 637 -50.14 40.92 -17.99
N SER A 638 -49.60 42.01 -18.55
CA SER A 638 -49.99 43.38 -18.22
C SER A 638 -51.28 43.85 -18.92
N GLY A 639 -51.85 43.05 -19.81
CA GLY A 639 -53.02 43.39 -20.63
C GLY A 639 -52.73 44.35 -21.78
N LYS A 640 -51.47 44.75 -22.00
CA LYS A 640 -51.05 45.69 -23.05
C LYS A 640 -50.81 44.95 -24.38
N LEU A 641 -51.88 44.41 -24.96
CA LEU A 641 -51.83 43.55 -26.15
C LEU A 641 -51.21 44.25 -27.37
N TYR A 642 -51.42 45.56 -27.55
CA TYR A 642 -50.82 46.33 -28.65
C TYR A 642 -49.28 46.39 -28.54
N SER A 643 -48.76 46.64 -27.33
CA SER A 643 -47.33 46.63 -27.06
C SER A 643 -46.71 45.25 -27.30
N ALA A 644 -47.43 44.17 -26.93
CA ALA A 644 -47.00 42.80 -27.20
C ALA A 644 -46.85 42.52 -28.71
N VAL A 645 -47.79 42.99 -29.53
CA VAL A 645 -47.73 42.87 -31.00
C VAL A 645 -46.56 43.67 -31.57
N ASN A 646 -46.35 44.91 -31.13
CA ASN A 646 -45.21 45.72 -31.61
C ASN A 646 -43.85 45.06 -31.31
N ILE A 647 -43.71 44.42 -30.15
CA ILE A 647 -42.49 43.69 -29.79
C ILE A 647 -42.31 42.48 -30.70
N TYR A 648 -43.40 41.77 -31.03
CA TYR A 648 -43.37 40.63 -31.94
C TYR A 648 -43.03 41.05 -33.38
N ASP A 649 -43.61 42.14 -33.88
CA ASP A 649 -43.30 42.66 -35.22
C ASP A 649 -41.82 43.07 -35.32
N ARG A 650 -41.27 43.65 -34.23
CA ARG A 650 -39.84 43.95 -34.14
C ARG A 650 -38.96 42.69 -34.12
N MET A 651 -39.39 41.62 -33.45
CA MET A 651 -38.69 40.33 -33.48
C MET A 651 -38.58 39.78 -34.91
N ILE A 652 -39.66 39.91 -35.70
CA ILE A 652 -39.69 39.51 -37.12
C ILE A 652 -38.77 40.41 -37.96
N SER A 653 -38.87 41.73 -37.80
CA SER A 653 -38.09 42.68 -38.61
C SER A 653 -36.58 42.60 -38.36
N THR A 654 -36.19 42.16 -37.16
CA THR A 654 -34.79 41.95 -36.78
C THR A 654 -34.26 40.56 -37.13
N GLY A 655 -35.11 39.68 -37.70
CA GLY A 655 -34.71 38.35 -38.16
C GLY A 655 -34.48 37.32 -37.06
N VAL A 656 -34.96 37.57 -35.83
CA VAL A 656 -34.78 36.64 -34.71
C VAL A 656 -35.71 35.43 -34.89
N PRO A 657 -35.20 34.19 -34.79
CA PRO A 657 -35.99 33.00 -35.05
C PRO A 657 -37.11 32.83 -34.02
N ARG A 658 -38.29 32.44 -34.49
CA ARG A 658 -39.48 32.18 -33.67
C ARG A 658 -39.46 30.78 -33.09
N SER A 659 -39.76 30.65 -31.81
CA SER A 659 -39.89 29.37 -31.11
C SER A 659 -41.35 28.94 -31.01
N LEU A 660 -41.59 27.67 -30.66
CA LEU A 660 -42.94 27.18 -30.35
C LEU A 660 -43.62 27.99 -29.23
N GLN A 661 -42.83 28.42 -28.23
CA GLN A 661 -43.30 29.29 -27.16
C GLN A 661 -43.73 30.67 -27.68
N THR A 662 -43.05 31.20 -28.69
CA THR A 662 -43.41 32.47 -29.35
C THR A 662 -44.80 32.38 -29.95
N PHE A 663 -45.08 31.33 -30.72
CA PHE A 663 -46.40 31.11 -31.32
C PHE A 663 -47.49 30.93 -30.26
N ASN A 664 -47.21 30.17 -29.19
CA ASN A 664 -48.14 29.97 -28.10
C ASN A 664 -48.52 31.29 -27.38
N ILE A 665 -47.52 32.14 -27.10
CA ILE A 665 -47.75 33.46 -26.50
C ILE A 665 -48.57 34.33 -27.45
N MET A 666 -48.26 34.35 -28.75
CA MET A 666 -48.96 35.18 -29.74
C MET A 666 -50.40 34.71 -29.99
N ILE A 667 -50.67 33.41 -30.00
CA ILE A 667 -52.04 32.86 -30.01
C ILE A 667 -52.82 33.38 -28.79
N SER A 668 -52.18 33.44 -27.62
CA SER A 668 -52.80 33.98 -26.41
C SER A 668 -53.02 35.49 -26.48
N VAL A 669 -52.07 36.25 -27.06
CA VAL A 669 -52.20 37.70 -27.30
C VAL A 669 -53.37 38.00 -28.24
N TYR A 670 -53.47 37.31 -29.38
CA TYR A 670 -54.56 37.52 -30.34
C TYR A 670 -55.90 36.96 -29.87
N GLY A 671 -55.90 35.82 -29.17
CA GLY A 671 -57.08 35.21 -28.57
C GLY A 671 -57.72 36.10 -27.51
N LEU A 672 -56.94 36.64 -26.56
CA LEU A 672 -57.43 37.63 -25.59
C LEU A 672 -57.83 38.95 -26.24
N GLY A 673 -57.20 39.30 -27.37
CA GLY A 673 -57.55 40.47 -28.17
C GLY A 673 -58.77 40.27 -29.09
N GLY A 674 -59.42 39.10 -29.07
CA GLY A 674 -60.60 38.78 -29.89
C GLY A 674 -60.31 38.60 -31.40
N LYS A 675 -59.03 38.49 -31.79
CA LYS A 675 -58.60 38.34 -33.19
C LYS A 675 -58.31 36.88 -33.53
N LEU A 676 -59.37 36.07 -33.60
CA LEU A 676 -59.26 34.62 -33.80
C LEU A 676 -58.59 34.24 -35.13
N ASP A 677 -58.87 34.99 -36.20
CA ASP A 677 -58.26 34.76 -37.51
C ASP A 677 -56.73 34.83 -37.44
N LYS A 678 -56.20 35.83 -36.73
CA LYS A 678 -54.76 35.99 -36.49
C LYS A 678 -54.20 34.90 -35.59
N ALA A 679 -54.99 34.40 -34.64
CA ALA A 679 -54.57 33.29 -33.79
C ALA A 679 -54.45 31.99 -34.61
N ALA A 680 -55.38 31.74 -35.53
CA ALA A 680 -55.30 30.63 -36.49
C ALA A 680 -54.13 30.76 -37.46
N GLU A 681 -53.85 31.97 -37.96
CA GLU A 681 -52.65 32.24 -38.77
C GLU A 681 -51.36 31.89 -38.00
N MET A 682 -51.26 32.26 -36.71
CA MET A 682 -50.09 31.89 -35.89
C MET A 682 -49.98 30.37 -35.68
N PHE A 683 -51.10 29.67 -35.55
CA PHE A 683 -51.13 28.22 -35.44
C PHE A 683 -50.70 27.52 -36.73
N ALA A 684 -51.22 27.96 -37.88
CA ALA A 684 -50.83 27.45 -39.20
C ALA A 684 -49.34 27.72 -39.49
N ALA A 685 -48.86 28.92 -39.18
CA ALA A 685 -47.45 29.29 -39.33
C ALA A 685 -46.52 28.39 -38.48
N ALA A 686 -46.95 27.94 -37.30
CA ALA A 686 -46.19 26.99 -36.49
C ALA A 686 -46.09 25.59 -37.15
N GLN A 687 -47.15 25.14 -37.83
CA GLN A 687 -47.17 23.87 -38.58
C GLN A 687 -46.28 23.92 -39.82
N GLU A 688 -46.33 25.03 -40.57
CA GLU A 688 -45.53 25.22 -41.79
C GLU A 688 -44.03 25.28 -41.51
N LEU A 689 -43.63 25.76 -40.34
CA LEU A 689 -42.24 25.76 -39.88
C LEU A 689 -41.75 24.39 -39.38
N GLY A 690 -42.60 23.35 -39.41
CA GLY A 690 -42.25 21.99 -39.02
C GLY A 690 -42.04 21.80 -37.50
N LEU A 691 -42.54 22.71 -36.67
CA LEU A 691 -42.43 22.60 -35.21
C LEU A 691 -43.47 21.61 -34.69
N LEU A 692 -43.06 20.66 -33.84
CA LEU A 692 -43.97 19.74 -33.16
C LEU A 692 -44.85 20.53 -32.18
N ILE A 693 -46.12 20.72 -32.55
CA ILE A 693 -47.10 21.47 -31.75
C ILE A 693 -47.42 20.69 -30.48
N ASP A 694 -47.26 21.35 -29.32
CA ASP A 694 -47.55 20.76 -28.01
C ASP A 694 -49.06 20.81 -27.67
N GLU A 695 -49.46 19.96 -26.71
CA GLU A 695 -50.85 19.88 -26.21
C GLU A 695 -51.37 21.24 -25.72
N LYS A 696 -50.47 22.11 -25.25
CA LYS A 696 -50.79 23.43 -24.71
C LYS A 696 -51.28 24.39 -25.78
N ILE A 697 -50.70 24.37 -26.99
CA ILE A 697 -51.17 25.21 -28.10
C ILE A 697 -52.54 24.77 -28.59
N TYR A 698 -52.80 23.46 -28.73
CA TYR A 698 -54.13 22.94 -29.08
C TYR A 698 -55.17 23.34 -28.03
N THR A 699 -54.84 23.18 -26.75
CA THR A 699 -55.72 23.54 -25.63
C THR A 699 -56.01 25.05 -25.61
N ASN A 700 -55.00 25.89 -25.86
CA ASN A 700 -55.19 27.34 -25.95
C ASN A 700 -56.09 27.74 -27.13
N MET A 701 -55.87 27.16 -28.31
CA MET A 701 -56.73 27.40 -29.47
C MET A 701 -58.19 26.99 -29.20
N LEU A 702 -58.41 25.76 -28.71
CA LEU A 702 -59.75 25.28 -28.35
C LEU A 702 -60.42 26.16 -27.29
N ASN A 703 -59.67 26.64 -26.30
CA ASN A 703 -60.20 27.54 -25.27
C ASN A 703 -60.64 28.90 -25.84
N PHE A 704 -59.89 29.49 -26.77
CA PHE A 704 -60.26 30.79 -27.34
C PHE A 704 -61.40 30.68 -28.35
N TYR A 705 -61.43 29.62 -29.17
CA TYR A 705 -62.57 29.35 -30.05
C TYR A 705 -63.84 29.02 -29.24
N GLY A 706 -63.75 28.15 -28.24
CA GLY A 706 -64.89 27.81 -27.38
C GLY A 706 -65.40 28.98 -26.53
N LYS A 707 -64.56 29.96 -26.18
CA LYS A 707 -64.99 31.22 -25.54
C LYS A 707 -65.67 32.20 -26.50
N ALA A 708 -65.44 32.06 -27.80
CA ALA A 708 -65.98 32.93 -28.82
C ALA A 708 -67.31 32.45 -29.42
N GLY A 709 -67.71 31.20 -29.12
CA GLY A 709 -68.91 30.55 -29.62
C GLY A 709 -68.57 29.52 -30.67
#